data_AF-A0A7F8RIU2-F1
#
_entry.id   AF-A0A7F8RIU2-F1
#
_cell.length_a   1.000
_cell.length_b   1.000
_cell.length_c   1.000
_cell.angle_alpha   90.00
_cell.angle_beta   90.00
_cell.angle_gamma   90.00
#
_symmetry.space_group_name_H-M   'P 1'
#
loop_
_entity.id
_entity.type
_entity.pdbx_description
1 polymer ?
#
loop_
_entity_poly.entity_id
_entity_poly.type
_entity_poly.pdbx_seq_one_letter_code
_entity_poly.pdbx_strand_id
1 'polypeptide(L)'
;MANKTQEVGGIHFPFPFTPYSIQKDFMAELYRVLEAGKIGIFESPTGTGKSLSLICGALSWLRDFEQKKHQEEARLLETGTVPLSDGQEQPLSLSSSCTETPDTLRPVGEPDWVTQFVQKKEERDLVDRLKEEQVRRKKREERLQQIRHNAQLKYAAKRMRQEEEEMERVLRLSREALAAGAGAEPREQPAGEEDLVLAEYESDEEKGAASGVDEDEDDPEEEHVTKIYYCSRTHSQLAQFVHEVQRSPFGKDTRLVSLGSRQNLCINEDVKTLGSAQLINDRCMEMQRSKHEKSRAEEEKPKRRRQERQATCPFYGYEQLQLLRDQVLVGVKDIEQLVALGKEARACPYYGSRSAIPAAQLVVLPYQMLLHAATRQAAGIRLQGQVVLIDEAHNLIDTITGIHSAEVSGSQLCQAHSQLLQYMERYGKRLKAKNLMYIKQILYLLEKFVTVLGGTELKTINDFLFESQIDNINLFKVRRYCERSMVSRKLFGFTERYGTVLAPSRKQPKLAGFQHFLQSLQPTVTQTSVTPVEEGEARVPRPASPLMHIESFLAALTTANQDGRVILSRQGSLSQSSLKFLLLNPAVHFAQVVKECRAVVIAGGTMQPVSDFREQLLACAGVEAERVVEFSCGHVIPPDNILPLVICSGPSSQQLEFTYQKRELPQMMDETGRILCNLCTVVPGGVVCFFPSYEYQRQVYAHWDKSGLLARLAVRKKIFQEPKRANQVEQVLMEYSRCIKCCGQAGGTVTGALLLSVVGGKMSEGINFSDNLGRCVVMVGMPYPNIKSPELQEKMAYLDQTLPRGPGQPPPGKALVENLCMKAVNQSIGRAIRHQKDFASIVLLDQRYARPPILGKLPAWIRDRVEVKATFGPAFAAMRKFHREKSVPS
;
A
#
# COMPACT_ATOMS: atom_id res chain seq x y z
N MET A 1 0.40 -45.70 -7.81
CA MET A 1 0.71 -45.36 -9.21
C MET A 1 -0.21 -44.22 -9.61
N ALA A 2 0.30 -42.99 -9.63
CA ALA A 2 -0.48 -41.78 -9.84
C ALA A 2 -0.62 -41.49 -11.34
N ASN A 3 -1.84 -41.18 -11.75
CA ASN A 3 -2.23 -40.88 -13.13
C ASN A 3 -1.45 -39.65 -13.64
N LYS A 4 -0.65 -39.84 -14.71
CA LYS A 4 -0.04 -38.77 -15.51
C LYS A 4 -1.14 -38.07 -16.31
N THR A 5 -1.84 -37.11 -15.70
CA THR A 5 -2.67 -36.16 -16.47
C THR A 5 -1.76 -35.19 -17.21
N GLN A 6 -1.87 -35.18 -18.54
CA GLN A 6 -1.17 -34.29 -19.47
C GLN A 6 -1.10 -32.85 -18.94
N GLU A 7 0.13 -32.34 -18.81
CA GLU A 7 0.44 -30.99 -18.33
C GLU A 7 0.39 -30.00 -19.50
N VAL A 8 -0.21 -28.83 -19.28
CA VAL A 8 -0.24 -27.74 -20.26
C VAL A 8 1.17 -27.14 -20.32
N GLY A 9 1.89 -27.37 -21.42
CA GLY A 9 3.20 -26.77 -21.69
C GLY A 9 4.41 -27.43 -21.02
N GLY A 10 4.27 -28.61 -20.40
CA GLY A 10 5.39 -29.38 -19.84
C GLY A 10 6.03 -28.80 -18.56
N ILE A 11 5.39 -27.82 -17.92
CA ILE A 11 5.83 -27.24 -16.65
C ILE A 11 4.95 -27.77 -15.51
N HIS A 12 5.58 -28.48 -14.56
CA HIS A 12 4.89 -28.99 -13.37
C HIS A 12 4.86 -27.93 -12.26
N PHE A 13 3.66 -27.52 -11.86
CA PHE A 13 3.43 -26.59 -10.75
C PHE A 13 3.05 -27.35 -9.46
N PRO A 14 3.94 -27.44 -8.45
CA PRO A 14 3.56 -27.95 -7.15
C PRO A 14 2.43 -27.11 -6.55
N PHE A 15 1.35 -27.77 -6.14
CA PHE A 15 0.17 -27.11 -5.58
C PHE A 15 -0.30 -27.87 -4.33
N PRO A 16 -0.81 -27.19 -3.28
CA PRO A 16 -1.20 -27.86 -2.03
C PRO A 16 -2.40 -28.80 -2.16
N PHE A 17 -3.16 -28.71 -3.25
CA PHE A 17 -4.29 -29.58 -3.59
C PHE A 17 -4.39 -29.72 -5.12
N THR A 18 -5.41 -30.41 -5.64
CA THR A 18 -5.59 -30.48 -7.11
C THR A 18 -6.06 -29.12 -7.64
N PRO A 19 -5.26 -28.43 -8.48
CA PRO A 19 -5.63 -27.10 -8.97
C PRO A 19 -6.74 -27.18 -10.03
N TYR A 20 -7.61 -26.16 -10.04
CA TYR A 20 -8.59 -25.98 -11.11
C TYR A 20 -7.90 -25.69 -12.45
N SER A 21 -8.57 -25.96 -13.57
CA SER A 21 -8.04 -25.63 -14.91
C SER A 21 -7.64 -24.16 -15.01
N ILE A 22 -8.51 -23.26 -14.56
CA ILE A 22 -8.27 -21.82 -14.58
C ILE A 22 -7.05 -21.38 -13.75
N GLN A 23 -6.72 -22.13 -12.67
CA GLN A 23 -5.53 -21.88 -11.86
C GLN A 23 -4.26 -22.32 -12.59
N LYS A 24 -4.34 -23.44 -13.34
CA LYS A 24 -3.24 -23.89 -14.20
C LYS A 24 -2.97 -22.87 -15.31
N ASP A 25 -4.02 -22.36 -15.95
CA ASP A 25 -3.90 -21.34 -16.99
C ASP A 25 -3.26 -20.06 -16.43
N PHE A 26 -3.71 -19.62 -15.24
CA PHE A 26 -3.11 -18.49 -14.53
C PHE A 26 -1.62 -18.70 -14.24
N MET A 27 -1.24 -19.86 -13.67
CA MET A 27 0.15 -20.17 -13.34
C MET A 27 1.03 -20.27 -14.58
N ALA A 28 0.52 -20.86 -15.66
CA ALA A 28 1.25 -20.99 -16.92
C ALA A 28 1.51 -19.62 -17.56
N GLU A 29 0.51 -18.74 -17.60
CA GLU A 29 0.68 -17.40 -18.17
C GLU A 29 1.57 -16.53 -17.30
N LEU A 30 1.43 -16.61 -15.97
CA LEU A 30 2.34 -15.96 -15.03
C LEU A 30 3.79 -16.37 -15.27
N TYR A 31 4.06 -17.67 -15.39
CA TYR A 31 5.41 -18.18 -15.65
C TYR A 31 5.99 -17.59 -16.95
N ARG A 32 5.21 -17.57 -18.04
CA ARG A 32 5.66 -17.00 -19.33
C ARG A 32 5.98 -15.52 -19.23
N VAL A 33 5.15 -14.74 -18.53
CA VAL A 33 5.37 -13.31 -18.32
C VAL A 33 6.67 -13.05 -17.55
N LEU A 34 6.92 -13.82 -16.48
CA LEU A 34 8.13 -13.71 -15.67
C LEU A 34 9.38 -14.12 -16.45
N GLU A 35 9.29 -15.22 -17.20
CA GLU A 35 10.39 -15.71 -18.03
C GLU A 35 10.75 -14.72 -19.14
N ALA A 36 9.75 -14.13 -19.81
CA ALA A 36 9.96 -13.18 -20.89
C ALA A 36 10.30 -11.74 -20.42
N GLY A 37 10.33 -11.46 -19.12
CA GLY A 37 10.60 -10.10 -18.61
C GLY A 37 9.51 -9.07 -18.98
N LYS A 38 8.26 -9.53 -19.04
CA LYS A 38 7.11 -8.72 -19.45
C LYS A 38 6.38 -8.10 -18.26
N ILE A 39 5.46 -7.20 -18.57
CA ILE A 39 4.52 -6.61 -17.62
C ILE A 39 3.17 -7.29 -17.82
N GLY A 40 2.69 -7.96 -16.78
CA GLY A 40 1.43 -8.71 -16.82
C GLY A 40 0.32 -7.99 -16.08
N ILE A 41 -0.84 -7.78 -16.71
CA ILE A 41 -2.06 -7.34 -16.03
C ILE A 41 -2.99 -8.54 -15.87
N PHE A 42 -3.14 -9.02 -14.64
CA PHE A 42 -3.87 -10.25 -14.32
C PHE A 42 -5.18 -9.94 -13.59
N GLU A 43 -6.30 -10.28 -14.22
CA GLU A 43 -7.60 -10.32 -13.56
C GLU A 43 -7.89 -11.75 -13.10
N SER A 44 -8.14 -11.94 -11.80
CA SER A 44 -8.53 -13.24 -11.23
C SER A 44 -9.65 -13.03 -10.22
N PRO A 45 -10.91 -13.38 -10.57
CA PRO A 45 -12.06 -13.12 -9.71
C PRO A 45 -11.89 -13.67 -8.29
N THR A 46 -12.59 -13.07 -7.33
CA THR A 46 -12.59 -13.51 -5.94
C THR A 46 -13.00 -14.99 -5.82
N GLY A 47 -12.33 -15.74 -4.94
CA GLY A 47 -12.65 -17.16 -4.72
C GLY A 47 -12.01 -18.16 -5.70
N THR A 48 -11.29 -17.68 -6.72
CA THR A 48 -10.57 -18.55 -7.68
C THR A 48 -9.21 -19.05 -7.18
N GLY A 49 -8.76 -18.63 -6.00
CA GLY A 49 -7.44 -18.98 -5.46
C GLY A 49 -6.28 -18.21 -6.08
N LYS A 50 -6.50 -16.93 -6.41
CA LYS A 50 -5.50 -16.00 -6.97
C LYS A 50 -4.18 -16.02 -6.20
N SER A 51 -4.21 -15.82 -4.89
CA SER A 51 -3.01 -15.70 -4.05
C SER A 51 -2.17 -16.99 -4.09
N LEU A 52 -2.79 -18.17 -3.95
CA LEU A 52 -2.10 -19.46 -4.15
C LEU A 52 -1.56 -19.65 -5.57
N SER A 53 -2.28 -19.19 -6.60
CA SER A 53 -1.83 -19.29 -7.99
C SER A 53 -0.63 -18.36 -8.26
N LEU A 54 -0.62 -17.16 -7.69
CA LEU A 54 0.53 -16.24 -7.70
C LEU A 54 1.73 -16.87 -6.99
N ILE A 55 1.54 -17.43 -5.79
CA ILE A 55 2.61 -18.08 -5.00
C ILE A 55 3.21 -19.25 -5.78
N CYS A 56 2.38 -20.20 -6.20
CA CYS A 56 2.87 -21.44 -6.81
C CYS A 56 3.47 -21.19 -8.19
N GLY A 57 2.86 -20.30 -9.00
CA GLY A 57 3.42 -19.94 -10.31
C GLY A 57 4.75 -19.19 -10.19
N ALA A 58 4.82 -18.16 -9.33
CA ALA A 58 6.02 -17.33 -9.21
C ALA A 58 7.18 -18.06 -8.50
N LEU A 59 6.91 -18.86 -7.46
CA LEU A 59 7.96 -19.63 -6.78
C LEU A 59 8.44 -20.83 -7.61
N SER A 60 7.59 -21.42 -8.44
CA SER A 60 8.04 -22.41 -9.43
C SER A 60 8.98 -21.77 -10.44
N TRP A 61 8.61 -20.60 -10.98
CA TRP A 61 9.49 -19.83 -11.86
C TRP A 61 10.82 -19.49 -11.18
N LEU A 62 10.80 -18.99 -9.94
CA LEU A 62 12.02 -18.61 -9.23
C LEU A 62 12.96 -19.80 -9.05
N ARG A 63 12.43 -20.95 -8.60
CA ARG A 63 13.21 -22.18 -8.43
C ARG A 63 13.84 -22.62 -9.75
N ASP A 64 13.05 -22.67 -10.82
CA ASP A 64 13.51 -23.11 -12.13
C ASP A 64 14.54 -22.11 -12.72
N PHE A 65 14.33 -20.81 -12.50
CA PHE A 65 15.24 -19.75 -12.93
C PHE A 65 16.58 -19.79 -12.19
N GLU A 66 16.56 -19.96 -10.86
CA GLU A 66 17.77 -20.17 -10.06
C GLU A 66 18.51 -21.44 -10.52
N GLN A 67 17.80 -22.53 -10.77
CA GLN A 67 18.39 -23.78 -11.25
C GLN A 67 19.03 -23.63 -12.64
N LYS A 68 18.37 -22.93 -13.59
CA LYS A 68 18.96 -22.63 -14.91
C LYS A 68 20.22 -21.77 -14.77
N LYS A 69 20.16 -20.72 -13.94
CA LYS A 69 21.32 -19.85 -13.68
C LYS A 69 22.49 -20.66 -13.12
N HIS A 70 22.25 -21.54 -12.15
CA HIS A 70 23.29 -22.41 -11.59
C HIS A 70 23.87 -23.39 -12.60
N GLN A 71 23.05 -23.95 -13.50
CA GLN A 71 23.52 -24.82 -14.57
C GLN A 71 24.39 -24.07 -15.58
N GLU A 72 24.03 -22.83 -15.90
CA GLU A 72 24.82 -21.96 -16.79
C GLU A 72 26.15 -21.55 -16.14
N GLU A 73 26.12 -21.13 -14.87
CA GLU A 73 27.32 -20.86 -14.06
C GLU A 73 28.24 -22.10 -14.01
N ALA A 74 27.70 -23.29 -13.79
CA ALA A 74 28.48 -24.53 -13.76
C ALA A 74 29.12 -24.87 -15.13
N ARG A 75 28.37 -24.68 -16.23
CA ARG A 75 28.91 -24.88 -17.60
C ARG A 75 30.05 -23.92 -17.92
N LEU A 76 29.94 -22.65 -17.51
CA LEU A 76 31.01 -21.66 -17.70
C LEU A 76 32.27 -22.04 -16.92
N LEU A 77 32.12 -22.56 -15.70
CA LEU A 77 33.24 -23.04 -14.88
C LEU A 77 33.91 -24.29 -15.48
N GLU A 78 33.14 -25.22 -16.04
CA GLU A 78 33.67 -26.40 -16.75
C GLU A 78 34.42 -26.01 -18.03
N THR A 79 33.89 -25.05 -18.79
CA THR A 79 34.52 -24.59 -20.04
C THR A 79 35.83 -23.83 -19.76
N GLY A 80 35.88 -23.03 -18.68
CA GLY A 80 37.08 -22.29 -18.26
C GLY A 80 38.15 -23.12 -17.54
N THR A 81 37.91 -24.41 -17.25
CA THR A 81 38.87 -25.29 -16.58
C THR A 81 39.60 -26.26 -17.51
N VAL A 82 39.23 -26.32 -18.80
CA VAL A 82 39.97 -27.11 -19.79
C VAL A 82 41.26 -26.35 -20.18
N PRO A 83 42.46 -26.89 -19.92
CA PRO A 83 43.68 -26.34 -20.49
C PRO A 83 43.60 -26.53 -22.00
N LEU A 84 43.65 -25.44 -22.76
CA LEU A 84 43.90 -25.51 -24.20
C LEU A 84 45.26 -26.18 -24.39
N SER A 85 45.24 -27.48 -24.69
CA SER A 85 46.35 -28.15 -25.34
C SER A 85 46.58 -27.44 -26.67
N ASP A 86 47.80 -26.95 -26.89
CA ASP A 86 48.27 -26.45 -28.18
C ASP A 86 47.85 -27.43 -29.30
N GLY A 87 47.02 -26.95 -30.23
CA GLY A 87 46.72 -27.70 -31.46
C GLY A 87 45.32 -27.51 -32.02
N GLN A 88 45.25 -26.67 -33.05
CA GLN A 88 44.20 -26.56 -34.09
C GLN A 88 42.88 -25.86 -33.71
N GLU A 89 42.81 -24.60 -34.15
CA GLU A 89 41.65 -23.74 -34.21
C GLU A 89 40.58 -24.26 -35.19
N GLN A 90 39.33 -24.34 -34.72
CA GLN A 90 38.15 -23.99 -35.51
C GLN A 90 37.15 -23.26 -34.60
N PRO A 91 36.73 -22.02 -34.90
CA PRO A 91 35.75 -21.32 -34.08
C PRO A 91 34.34 -21.84 -34.38
N LEU A 92 33.65 -22.35 -33.35
CA LEU A 92 32.19 -22.53 -33.39
C LEU A 92 31.53 -21.17 -33.09
N SER A 93 30.97 -20.56 -34.12
CA SER A 93 30.20 -19.32 -34.05
C SER A 93 28.92 -19.51 -33.22
N LEU A 94 28.84 -18.85 -32.06
CA LEU A 94 27.58 -18.61 -31.35
C LEU A 94 26.80 -17.51 -32.08
N SER A 95 25.65 -17.88 -32.62
CA SER A 95 24.70 -16.96 -33.26
C SER A 95 24.03 -16.07 -32.21
N SER A 96 24.58 -14.88 -31.99
CA SER A 96 23.90 -13.75 -31.37
C SER A 96 23.07 -13.04 -32.45
N SER A 97 21.76 -13.17 -32.39
CA SER A 97 20.83 -12.39 -33.21
C SER A 97 20.67 -11.00 -32.61
N CYS A 98 21.56 -10.08 -32.97
CA CYS A 98 21.37 -8.64 -32.79
C CYS A 98 21.52 -7.97 -34.16
N THR A 99 20.42 -7.43 -34.68
CA THR A 99 20.40 -6.51 -35.81
C THR A 99 21.14 -5.23 -35.43
N GLU A 100 22.37 -5.08 -35.91
CA GLU A 100 23.14 -3.84 -35.81
C GLU A 100 22.79 -2.90 -36.98
N THR A 101 22.47 -1.66 -36.64
CA THR A 101 22.43 -0.53 -37.55
C THR A 101 23.86 -0.06 -37.89
N PRO A 102 24.19 0.23 -39.15
CA PRO A 102 25.52 0.67 -39.53
C PRO A 102 25.61 2.19 -39.37
N ASP A 103 26.34 2.67 -38.35
CA ASP A 103 27.09 3.92 -38.42
C ASP A 103 27.85 4.16 -37.10
N THR A 104 29.07 3.65 -37.01
CA THR A 104 30.13 4.27 -36.19
C THR A 104 31.48 3.84 -36.74
N LEU A 105 32.26 4.83 -37.17
CA LEU A 105 33.59 4.68 -37.76
C LEU A 105 34.56 4.01 -36.75
N ARG A 106 35.15 2.89 -37.16
CA ARG A 106 36.20 2.17 -36.42
C ARG A 106 37.43 3.08 -36.20
N PRO A 107 38.03 3.14 -35.01
CA PRO A 107 39.39 3.64 -34.84
C PRO A 107 40.37 2.64 -35.46
N VAL A 108 41.19 3.11 -36.38
CA VAL A 108 42.30 2.37 -36.97
C VAL A 108 43.42 2.28 -35.93
N GLY A 109 43.77 1.07 -35.46
CA GLY A 109 45.07 0.87 -34.80
C GLY A 109 45.22 -0.11 -33.64
N GLU A 110 44.23 -0.92 -33.25
CA GLU A 110 44.45 -1.96 -32.22
C GLU A 110 44.74 -3.33 -32.86
N PRO A 111 45.88 -3.98 -32.52
CA PRO A 111 46.18 -5.34 -32.99
C PRO A 111 45.19 -6.36 -32.42
N ASP A 112 44.73 -7.29 -33.26
CA ASP A 112 43.73 -8.33 -32.96
C ASP A 112 44.08 -9.18 -31.71
N TRP A 113 45.37 -9.32 -31.39
CA TRP A 113 45.83 -10.03 -30.19
C TRP A 113 45.56 -9.29 -28.88
N VAL A 114 45.50 -7.95 -28.90
CA VAL A 114 45.21 -7.13 -27.72
C VAL A 114 43.75 -7.29 -27.33
N THR A 115 42.85 -7.24 -28.31
CA THR A 115 41.41 -7.42 -28.11
C THR A 115 41.09 -8.83 -27.63
N GLN A 116 41.74 -9.86 -28.20
CA GLN A 116 41.61 -11.24 -27.74
C GLN A 116 42.20 -11.47 -26.34
N PHE A 117 43.30 -10.81 -25.98
CA PHE A 117 43.88 -10.89 -24.64
C PHE A 117 42.99 -10.22 -23.59
N VAL A 118 42.41 -9.06 -23.91
CA VAL A 118 41.44 -8.36 -23.04
C VAL A 118 40.21 -9.23 -22.82
N GLN A 119 39.64 -9.81 -23.89
CA GLN A 119 38.50 -10.74 -23.80
C GLN A 119 38.83 -11.98 -22.94
N LYS A 120 39.98 -12.64 -23.17
CA LYS A 120 40.42 -13.80 -22.37
C LYS A 120 40.66 -13.45 -20.91
N LYS A 121 41.19 -12.25 -20.63
CA LYS A 121 41.37 -11.76 -19.26
C LYS A 121 40.01 -11.52 -18.59
N GLU A 122 39.08 -10.89 -19.29
CA GLU A 122 37.71 -10.66 -18.80
C GLU A 122 36.97 -11.97 -18.53
N GLU A 123 37.11 -12.97 -19.40
CA GLU A 123 36.57 -14.33 -19.19
C GLU A 123 37.18 -15.01 -17.96
N ARG A 124 38.49 -14.91 -17.77
CA ARG A 124 39.18 -15.49 -16.61
C ARG A 124 38.78 -14.79 -15.30
N ASP A 125 38.73 -13.47 -15.30
CA ASP A 125 38.28 -12.67 -14.16
C ASP A 125 36.79 -12.95 -13.84
N LEU A 126 35.96 -13.22 -14.86
CA LEU A 126 34.58 -13.68 -14.65
C LEU A 126 34.53 -15.07 -14.00
N VAL A 127 35.31 -16.04 -14.50
CA VAL A 127 35.38 -17.40 -13.95
C VAL A 127 35.85 -17.41 -12.50
N ASP A 128 36.88 -16.62 -12.17
CA ASP A 128 37.41 -16.56 -10.81
C ASP A 128 36.42 -15.88 -9.85
N ARG A 129 35.70 -14.83 -10.29
CA ARG A 129 34.57 -14.27 -9.53
C ARG A 129 33.47 -15.30 -9.28
N LEU A 130 33.07 -16.07 -10.29
CA LEU A 130 32.05 -17.12 -10.16
C LEU A 130 32.47 -18.23 -9.17
N LYS A 131 33.76 -18.60 -9.12
CA LYS A 131 34.27 -19.57 -8.14
C LYS A 131 34.17 -19.04 -6.71
N GLU A 132 34.59 -17.81 -6.47
CA GLU A 132 34.47 -17.18 -5.15
C GLU A 132 33.01 -17.10 -4.69
N GLU A 133 32.12 -16.76 -5.63
CA GLU A 133 30.68 -16.68 -5.43
C GLU A 133 30.07 -18.04 -5.04
N GLN A 134 30.43 -19.12 -5.73
CA GLN A 134 30.00 -20.48 -5.37
C GLN A 134 30.44 -20.88 -3.95
N VAL A 135 31.69 -20.56 -3.57
CA VAL A 135 32.19 -20.87 -2.23
C VAL A 135 31.42 -20.09 -1.16
N ARG A 136 31.13 -18.80 -1.41
CA ARG A 136 30.34 -17.96 -0.49
C ARG A 136 28.91 -18.48 -0.34
N ARG A 137 28.27 -18.87 -1.46
CA ARG A 137 26.91 -19.46 -1.48
C ARG A 137 26.86 -20.77 -0.68
N LYS A 138 27.79 -21.69 -0.92
CA LYS A 138 27.86 -22.97 -0.21
C LYS A 138 28.02 -22.79 1.31
N LYS A 139 28.94 -21.91 1.74
CA LYS A 139 29.11 -21.58 3.17
C LYS A 139 27.84 -21.02 3.80
N ARG A 140 27.10 -20.18 3.06
CA ARG A 140 25.82 -19.60 3.51
C ARG A 140 24.74 -20.67 3.67
N GLU A 141 24.61 -21.57 2.71
CA GLU A 141 23.66 -22.69 2.78
C GLU A 141 23.95 -23.63 3.94
N GLU A 142 25.23 -24.00 4.14
CA GLU A 142 25.66 -24.81 5.28
C GLU A 142 25.30 -24.14 6.62
N ARG A 143 25.56 -22.82 6.75
CA ARG A 143 25.18 -22.05 7.95
C ARG A 143 23.66 -22.04 8.17
N LEU A 144 22.87 -21.81 7.12
CA LEU A 144 21.39 -21.83 7.22
C LEU A 144 20.86 -23.21 7.58
N GLN A 145 21.45 -24.29 7.05
CA GLN A 145 21.10 -25.67 7.40
C GLN A 145 21.43 -25.99 8.87
N GLN A 146 22.59 -25.57 9.36
CA GLN A 146 22.96 -25.70 10.77
C GLN A 146 21.98 -24.96 11.67
N ILE A 147 21.58 -23.74 11.32
CA ILE A 147 20.61 -22.97 12.10
C ILE A 147 19.22 -23.63 12.04
N ARG A 148 18.80 -24.18 10.90
CA ARG A 148 17.58 -24.99 10.79
C ARG A 148 17.60 -26.18 11.74
N HIS A 149 18.69 -26.93 11.76
CA HIS A 149 18.88 -28.08 12.65
C HIS A 149 18.83 -27.66 14.13
N ASN A 150 19.58 -26.61 14.48
CA ASN A 150 19.61 -26.06 15.84
C ASN A 150 18.24 -25.49 16.27
N ALA A 151 17.49 -24.87 15.36
CA ALA A 151 16.15 -24.37 15.62
C ALA A 151 15.14 -25.52 15.85
N GLN A 152 15.24 -26.61 15.10
CA GLN A 152 14.42 -27.81 15.33
C GLN A 152 14.72 -28.45 16.69
N LEU A 153 16.00 -28.55 17.07
CA LEU A 153 16.42 -29.01 18.39
C LEU A 153 15.92 -28.10 19.52
N LYS A 154 16.00 -26.78 19.34
CA LYS A 154 15.45 -25.80 20.30
C LYS A 154 13.93 -25.91 20.41
N TYR A 155 13.21 -26.09 19.31
CA TYR A 155 11.75 -26.25 19.32
C TYR A 155 11.32 -27.56 20.00
N ALA A 156 12.05 -28.66 19.75
CA ALA A 156 11.85 -29.93 20.45
C ALA A 156 12.12 -29.79 21.97
N ALA A 157 13.19 -29.11 22.35
CA ALA A 157 13.51 -28.82 23.76
C ALA A 157 12.54 -27.83 24.42
N LYS A 158 11.93 -26.92 23.64
CA LYS A 158 10.92 -25.97 24.12
C LYS A 158 9.56 -26.64 24.32
N ARG A 159 9.18 -27.60 23.48
CA ARG A 159 8.00 -28.47 23.70
C ARG A 159 8.15 -29.30 24.98
N MET A 160 9.30 -29.95 25.17
CA MET A 160 9.59 -30.70 26.41
C MET A 160 9.52 -29.80 27.66
N ARG A 161 10.07 -28.58 27.58
CA ARG A 161 9.98 -27.60 28.66
C ARG A 161 8.59 -27.02 28.87
N GLN A 162 7.78 -26.83 27.83
CA GLN A 162 6.39 -26.38 27.97
C GLN A 162 5.51 -27.47 28.60
N GLU A 163 5.76 -28.75 28.30
CA GLU A 163 5.12 -29.89 28.96
C GLU A 163 5.54 -29.99 30.44
N GLU A 164 6.81 -29.72 30.78
CA GLU A 164 7.30 -29.60 32.17
C GLU A 164 6.74 -28.36 32.89
N GLU A 165 6.72 -27.20 32.24
CA GLU A 165 6.19 -25.94 32.80
C GLU A 165 4.67 -25.98 32.99
N GLU A 166 3.90 -26.66 32.12
CA GLU A 166 2.47 -26.90 32.35
C GLU A 166 2.23 -27.83 33.55
N MET A 167 3.07 -28.85 33.72
CA MET A 167 3.07 -29.72 34.91
C MET A 167 3.43 -28.94 36.19
N GLU A 168 4.40 -28.03 36.11
CA GLU A 168 4.84 -27.18 37.21
C GLU A 168 3.83 -26.06 37.53
N ARG A 169 3.10 -25.53 36.53
CA ARG A 169 2.04 -24.54 36.70
C ARG A 169 0.81 -25.12 37.40
N VAL A 170 0.47 -26.38 37.15
CA VAL A 170 -0.56 -27.13 37.91
C VAL A 170 -0.14 -27.31 39.38
N LEU A 171 1.15 -27.51 39.66
CA LEU A 171 1.70 -27.61 41.02
C LEU A 171 1.77 -26.24 41.73
N ARG A 172 2.04 -25.16 40.98
CA ARG A 172 2.18 -23.80 41.51
C ARG A 172 0.85 -23.12 41.85
N LEU A 173 -0.22 -23.44 41.10
CA LEU A 173 -1.59 -23.02 41.41
C LEU A 173 -2.13 -23.59 42.73
N SER A 174 -1.46 -24.60 43.30
CA SER A 174 -1.77 -25.13 44.64
C SER A 174 -1.01 -24.44 45.77
N ARG A 175 -0.13 -23.46 45.48
CA ARG A 175 0.78 -22.85 46.48
C ARG A 175 0.76 -21.31 46.55
N GLU A 176 0.07 -20.63 45.65
CA GLU A 176 0.02 -19.15 45.62
C GLU A 176 -1.37 -18.58 45.98
N ALA A 177 -1.97 -19.08 47.07
CA ALA A 177 -3.15 -18.47 47.71
C ALA A 177 -2.79 -17.54 48.90
N LEU A 178 -1.51 -17.34 49.22
CA LEU A 178 -1.07 -16.51 50.36
C LEU A 178 0.26 -15.81 50.06
N ALA A 179 0.20 -14.61 49.46
CA ALA A 179 1.10 -13.46 49.68
C ALA A 179 1.01 -12.47 48.50
N ALA A 180 0.27 -11.37 48.69
CA ALA A 180 0.30 -10.22 47.79
C ALA A 180 0.79 -8.99 48.58
N GLY A 181 1.85 -8.34 48.09
CA GLY A 181 2.41 -7.14 48.70
C GLY A 181 3.28 -6.32 47.74
N ALA A 182 2.68 -5.21 47.28
CA ALA A 182 3.24 -3.93 46.83
C ALA A 182 4.34 -3.88 45.74
N GLY A 183 3.94 -3.41 44.54
CA GLY A 183 4.84 -2.90 43.52
C GLY A 183 4.94 -1.37 43.57
N ALA A 184 6.17 -0.84 43.45
CA ALA A 184 6.48 0.58 43.33
C ALA A 184 6.58 1.00 41.85
N GLU A 185 6.06 2.18 41.52
CA GLU A 185 6.12 2.77 40.18
C GLU A 185 7.49 3.44 39.87
N PRO A 186 8.03 3.34 38.63
CA PRO A 186 9.15 4.16 38.19
C PRO A 186 8.68 5.49 37.56
N ARG A 187 9.23 6.60 38.05
CA ARG A 187 9.11 7.95 37.47
C ARG A 187 10.02 8.12 36.25
N GLU A 188 9.45 8.56 35.12
CA GLU A 188 10.18 9.00 33.93
C GLU A 188 10.67 10.47 34.06
N GLN A 189 11.82 10.79 33.48
CA GLN A 189 12.40 12.16 33.39
C GLN A 189 12.82 12.47 31.94
N PRO A 190 12.66 13.72 31.44
CA PRO A 190 12.95 14.10 30.05
C PRO A 190 14.40 14.62 29.80
N ALA A 191 14.83 14.51 28.54
CA ALA A 191 16.20 14.65 28.01
C ALA A 191 16.81 16.08 27.94
N GLY A 192 18.14 16.19 27.80
CA GLY A 192 18.98 17.41 27.87
C GLY A 192 18.91 18.39 26.67
N GLU A 193 19.34 19.65 26.86
CA GLU A 193 19.13 20.81 25.96
C GLU A 193 20.01 20.86 24.69
N GLU A 194 20.99 19.97 24.55
CA GLU A 194 21.99 20.04 23.47
C GLU A 194 21.52 19.39 22.15
N ASP A 195 20.63 18.39 22.19
CA ASP A 195 20.14 17.66 21.00
C ASP A 195 19.22 18.48 20.08
N LEU A 196 18.67 19.59 20.57
CA LEU A 196 17.68 20.39 19.84
C LEU A 196 18.31 21.42 18.89
N VAL A 197 19.63 21.63 18.93
CA VAL A 197 20.32 22.62 18.10
C VAL A 197 20.69 22.03 16.74
N LEU A 198 20.43 22.75 15.64
CA LEU A 198 20.81 22.33 14.28
C LEU A 198 22.33 22.21 14.16
N ALA A 199 22.79 21.05 13.64
CA ALA A 199 24.20 20.83 13.34
C ALA A 199 24.60 21.63 12.10
N GLU A 200 25.89 21.67 11.79
CA GLU A 200 26.39 22.35 10.60
C GLU A 200 25.80 21.77 9.31
N TYR A 201 25.26 22.65 8.47
CA TYR A 201 24.83 22.31 7.12
C TYR A 201 25.90 22.78 6.13
N GLU A 202 26.62 21.83 5.55
CA GLU A 202 27.57 22.06 4.45
C GLU A 202 26.82 21.93 3.11
N SER A 203 26.99 22.93 2.24
CA SER A 203 26.39 22.94 0.90
C SER A 203 27.28 22.12 -0.04
N ASP A 204 26.69 21.31 -0.91
CA ASP A 204 27.44 20.51 -1.89
C ASP A 204 28.33 21.36 -2.83
N GLU A 205 28.03 22.64 -3.01
CA GLU A 205 28.81 23.56 -3.86
C GLU A 205 30.18 23.94 -3.25
N GLU A 206 30.44 23.61 -1.98
CA GLU A 206 31.75 23.79 -1.33
C GLU A 206 32.62 22.52 -1.38
N LYS A 207 32.10 21.39 -1.89
CA LYS A 207 32.93 20.25 -2.27
C LYS A 207 33.49 20.45 -3.68
N GLY A 208 34.54 21.26 -3.76
CA GLY A 208 35.53 21.06 -4.81
C GLY A 208 36.06 19.63 -4.76
N ALA A 209 36.40 19.08 -5.93
CA ALA A 209 36.82 17.70 -6.16
C ALA A 209 37.99 17.24 -5.27
N ALA A 210 37.70 16.86 -4.03
CA ALA A 210 38.60 16.20 -3.08
C ALA A 210 37.78 15.62 -1.91
N SER A 211 37.04 14.54 -2.17
CA SER A 211 36.85 13.47 -1.18
C SER A 211 36.45 12.25 -1.98
N GLY A 212 37.47 11.48 -2.38
CA GLY A 212 37.27 10.04 -2.53
C GLY A 212 36.54 9.60 -1.27
N VAL A 213 35.39 9.00 -1.48
CA VAL A 213 34.71 8.30 -0.41
C VAL A 213 35.70 7.21 -0.04
N ASP A 214 36.37 7.35 1.10
CA ASP A 214 36.85 6.19 1.83
C ASP A 214 35.56 5.40 2.14
N GLU A 215 35.22 4.53 1.20
CA GLU A 215 34.37 3.39 1.45
C GLU A 215 35.09 2.68 2.60
N ASP A 216 34.44 2.62 3.76
CA ASP A 216 34.89 1.73 4.83
C ASP A 216 35.03 0.34 4.19
N GLU A 217 36.27 -0.03 3.89
CA GLU A 217 36.70 -1.36 3.48
C GLU A 217 36.27 -2.34 4.60
N ASP A 218 35.74 -3.49 4.18
CA ASP A 218 35.36 -4.66 5.00
C ASP A 218 33.96 -4.74 5.64
N ASP A 219 32.88 -4.38 4.91
CA ASP A 219 31.65 -5.19 5.00
C ASP A 219 31.43 -5.86 3.64
N PRO A 220 31.59 -7.20 3.50
CA PRO A 220 31.49 -7.85 2.20
C PRO A 220 30.10 -7.56 1.63
N GLU A 221 30.02 -6.80 0.53
CA GLU A 221 28.77 -6.48 -0.13
C GLU A 221 27.95 -7.76 -0.31
N GLU A 222 26.90 -7.92 0.49
CA GLU A 222 26.16 -9.17 0.50
C GLU A 222 25.42 -9.33 -0.82
N GLU A 223 25.80 -10.35 -1.56
CA GLU A 223 25.28 -10.61 -2.90
C GLU A 223 23.75 -10.72 -2.89
N HIS A 224 23.11 -9.92 -3.74
CA HIS A 224 21.67 -9.93 -3.93
C HIS A 224 21.26 -11.11 -4.83
N VAL A 225 20.65 -12.14 -4.24
CA VAL A 225 20.00 -13.22 -5.01
C VAL A 225 18.86 -12.69 -5.89
N THR A 226 18.44 -13.44 -6.91
CA THR A 226 17.19 -13.17 -7.62
C THR A 226 16.04 -13.28 -6.63
N LYS A 227 15.17 -12.27 -6.60
CA LYS A 227 14.12 -12.15 -5.60
C LYS A 227 12.83 -11.61 -6.19
N ILE A 228 11.74 -12.05 -5.56
CA ILE A 228 10.38 -11.61 -5.85
C ILE A 228 9.96 -10.64 -4.75
N TYR A 229 9.59 -9.44 -5.14
CA TYR A 229 8.95 -8.46 -4.28
C TYR A 229 7.44 -8.62 -4.39
N TYR A 230 6.79 -9.10 -3.34
CA TYR A 230 5.34 -9.16 -3.26
C TYR A 230 4.82 -7.96 -2.49
N CYS A 231 3.87 -7.23 -3.06
CA CYS A 231 3.25 -6.10 -2.40
C CYS A 231 1.73 -6.15 -2.45
N SER A 232 1.13 -5.66 -1.36
CA SER A 232 -0.32 -5.59 -1.16
C SER A 232 -0.67 -4.31 -0.40
N ARG A 233 -1.96 -3.94 -0.44
CA ARG A 233 -2.46 -2.68 0.12
C ARG A 233 -2.48 -2.64 1.65
N THR A 234 -2.85 -3.73 2.33
CA THR A 234 -3.02 -3.74 3.80
C THR A 234 -2.12 -4.75 4.51
N HIS A 235 -1.82 -4.47 5.78
CA HIS A 235 -1.08 -5.39 6.66
C HIS A 235 -1.75 -6.77 6.77
N SER A 236 -3.08 -6.80 6.87
CA SER A 236 -3.84 -8.05 6.97
C SER A 236 -3.70 -8.92 5.71
N GLN A 237 -3.65 -8.32 4.52
CA GLN A 237 -3.43 -9.04 3.26
C GLN A 237 -2.01 -9.60 3.18
N LEU A 238 -1.00 -8.83 3.61
CA LEU A 238 0.38 -9.31 3.68
C LEU A 238 0.51 -10.50 4.63
N ALA A 239 -0.10 -10.40 5.82
CA ALA A 239 -0.13 -11.52 6.76
C ALA A 239 -0.83 -12.75 6.16
N GLN A 240 -1.99 -12.57 5.52
CA GLN A 240 -2.70 -13.67 4.84
C GLN A 240 -1.81 -14.34 3.79
N PHE A 241 -1.15 -13.56 2.93
CA PHE A 241 -0.24 -14.08 1.92
C PHE A 241 0.91 -14.91 2.53
N VAL A 242 1.52 -14.43 3.62
CA VAL A 242 2.60 -15.15 4.31
C VAL A 242 2.11 -16.50 4.86
N HIS A 243 0.91 -16.55 5.44
CA HIS A 243 0.30 -17.80 5.89
C HIS A 243 -0.02 -18.77 4.73
N GLU A 244 -0.40 -18.25 3.56
CA GLU A 244 -0.60 -19.07 2.36
C GLU A 244 0.73 -19.64 1.84
N VAL A 245 1.83 -18.87 1.90
CA VAL A 245 3.18 -19.37 1.59
C VAL A 245 3.58 -20.48 2.56
N GLN A 246 3.32 -20.33 3.87
CA GLN A 246 3.59 -21.37 4.88
C GLN A 246 2.87 -22.68 4.58
N ARG A 247 1.63 -22.61 4.06
CA ARG A 247 0.80 -23.78 3.70
C ARG A 247 1.13 -24.35 2.32
N SER A 248 1.86 -23.61 1.49
CA SER A 248 2.23 -24.04 0.15
C SER A 248 3.35 -25.10 0.19
N PRO A 249 3.56 -25.85 -0.91
CA PRO A 249 4.70 -26.76 -1.04
C PRO A 249 6.06 -26.10 -0.86
N PHE A 250 6.15 -24.78 -0.97
CA PHE A 250 7.38 -24.00 -0.89
C PHE A 250 7.69 -23.48 0.53
N GLY A 251 6.77 -23.62 1.48
CA GLY A 251 6.85 -22.95 2.80
C GLY A 251 8.08 -23.31 3.65
N LYS A 252 8.69 -24.49 3.43
CA LYS A 252 9.89 -24.93 4.16
C LYS A 252 11.20 -24.43 3.55
N ASP A 253 11.21 -24.24 2.23
CA ASP A 253 12.44 -24.00 1.48
C ASP A 253 12.63 -22.52 1.12
N THR A 254 11.54 -21.77 1.01
CA THR A 254 11.56 -20.34 0.66
C THR A 254 12.13 -19.48 1.78
N ARG A 255 13.15 -18.67 1.44
CA ARG A 255 13.67 -17.61 2.31
C ARG A 255 12.79 -16.36 2.17
N LEU A 256 11.83 -16.19 3.07
CA LEU A 256 10.90 -15.07 3.08
C LEU A 256 11.25 -14.04 4.16
N VAL A 257 11.13 -12.75 3.83
CA VAL A 257 11.15 -11.66 4.82
C VAL A 257 9.93 -10.75 4.70
N SER A 258 9.30 -10.47 5.83
CA SER A 258 8.16 -9.55 5.92
C SER A 258 8.64 -8.17 6.41
N LEU A 259 8.36 -7.12 5.63
CA LEU A 259 8.72 -5.74 5.96
C LEU A 259 7.54 -4.98 6.51
N GLY A 260 7.78 -4.25 7.60
CA GLY A 260 6.79 -3.43 8.29
C GLY A 260 7.33 -2.07 8.71
N SER A 261 6.42 -1.22 9.21
CA SER A 261 6.79 0.06 9.83
C SER A 261 7.48 -0.18 11.18
N ARG A 262 8.17 0.84 11.70
CA ARG A 262 8.68 0.80 13.08
C ARG A 262 7.55 0.64 14.11
N GLN A 263 6.38 1.19 13.84
CA GLN A 263 5.21 1.03 14.70
C GLN A 263 4.81 -0.44 14.87
N ASN A 264 4.96 -1.24 13.81
CA ASN A 264 4.58 -2.65 13.84
C ASN A 264 5.69 -3.56 14.39
N LEU A 265 6.96 -3.21 14.14
CA LEU A 265 8.11 -4.08 14.44
C LEU A 265 8.92 -3.68 15.69
N CYS A 266 8.64 -2.53 16.32
CA CYS A 266 9.38 -2.08 17.50
C CYS A 266 9.03 -2.94 18.74
N ILE A 267 10.06 -3.41 19.43
CA ILE A 267 9.96 -4.15 20.70
C ILE A 267 10.44 -3.33 21.91
N ASN A 268 10.94 -2.11 21.68
CA ASN A 268 11.31 -1.21 22.76
C ASN A 268 10.04 -0.51 23.28
N GLU A 269 9.60 -0.85 24.49
CA GLU A 269 8.37 -0.33 25.08
C GLU A 269 8.42 1.21 25.22
N ASP A 270 9.58 1.80 25.55
CA ASP A 270 9.78 3.26 25.65
C ASP A 270 9.50 4.00 24.33
N VAL A 271 9.70 3.31 23.21
CA VAL A 271 9.44 3.87 21.87
C VAL A 271 8.03 3.55 21.43
N LYS A 272 7.58 2.32 21.69
CA LYS A 272 6.30 1.78 21.21
C LYS A 272 5.09 2.48 21.84
N THR A 273 5.19 2.91 23.09
CA THR A 273 4.10 3.59 23.84
C THR A 273 3.79 5.00 23.34
N LEU A 274 4.64 5.59 22.48
CA LEU A 274 4.47 6.95 21.95
C LEU A 274 3.21 7.12 21.08
N GLY A 275 2.58 6.02 20.62
CA GLY A 275 1.26 6.00 19.96
C GLY A 275 1.22 6.55 18.54
N SER A 276 2.06 7.51 18.18
CA SER A 276 2.19 8.07 16.83
C SER A 276 3.36 7.44 16.07
N ALA A 277 3.12 7.01 14.83
CA ALA A 277 4.15 6.45 13.96
C ALA A 277 5.34 7.40 13.75
N GLN A 278 5.10 8.72 13.74
CA GLN A 278 6.14 9.73 13.60
C GLN A 278 7.02 9.80 14.84
N LEU A 279 6.40 9.89 16.02
CA LEU A 279 7.13 9.89 17.30
C LEU A 279 8.01 8.64 17.45
N ILE A 280 7.47 7.49 17.07
CA ILE A 280 8.19 6.21 17.04
C ILE A 280 9.41 6.30 16.12
N ASN A 281 9.24 6.86 14.91
CA ASN A 281 10.33 7.01 13.95
C ASN A 281 11.43 7.94 14.47
N ASP A 282 11.04 9.09 15.02
CA ASP A 282 11.98 10.12 15.47
C ASP A 282 12.79 9.62 16.68
N ARG A 283 12.10 9.10 17.71
CA ARG A 283 12.75 8.54 18.89
C ARG A 283 13.69 7.38 18.55
N CYS A 284 13.29 6.51 17.62
CA CYS A 284 14.14 5.40 17.17
C CYS A 284 15.42 5.89 16.48
N MET A 285 15.33 6.95 15.68
CA MET A 285 16.48 7.55 14.99
C MET A 285 17.40 8.31 15.95
N GLU A 286 16.84 8.99 16.96
CA GLU A 286 17.62 9.63 18.03
C GLU A 286 18.49 8.62 18.78
N MET A 287 17.90 7.48 19.17
CA MET A 287 18.61 6.40 19.88
C MET A 287 19.74 5.74 19.06
N GLN A 288 19.85 6.00 17.75
CA GLN A 288 20.94 5.50 16.89
C GLN A 288 22.12 6.47 16.79
N ARG A 289 21.87 7.78 16.81
CA ARG A 289 22.90 8.81 16.58
C ARG A 289 23.94 8.88 17.69
N SER A 290 23.57 8.52 18.92
CA SER A 290 24.47 8.45 20.08
C SER A 290 25.62 7.43 19.93
N LYS A 291 25.65 6.62 18.87
CA LYS A 291 26.72 5.67 18.56
C LYS A 291 27.80 6.23 17.60
N HIS A 292 27.43 7.10 16.65
CA HIS A 292 28.36 7.60 15.61
C HIS A 292 29.25 8.75 16.10
N GLU A 293 28.77 9.62 16.99
CA GLU A 293 29.56 10.76 17.51
C GLU A 293 30.74 10.33 18.40
N LYS A 294 30.74 9.09 18.93
CA LYS A 294 31.86 8.55 19.70
C LYS A 294 33.06 8.12 18.84
N SER A 295 32.86 7.83 17.55
CA SER A 295 33.92 7.28 16.69
C SER A 295 34.91 8.30 16.13
N ARG A 296 34.60 9.61 16.17
CA ARG A 296 35.42 10.66 15.54
C ARG A 296 36.10 11.63 16.51
N ALA A 297 35.92 11.48 17.83
CA ALA A 297 36.32 12.51 18.81
C ALA A 297 37.06 11.99 20.05
N GLU A 298 37.63 10.77 20.02
CA GLU A 298 38.41 10.23 21.15
C GLU A 298 39.90 10.09 20.84
N GLU A 299 40.55 11.17 20.40
CA GLU A 299 41.95 11.41 20.75
C GLU A 299 42.10 12.89 21.15
N GLU A 300 42.71 13.12 22.33
CA GLU A 300 43.03 14.42 22.95
C GLU A 300 41.96 15.14 23.81
N LYS A 301 41.78 14.65 25.06
CA LYS A 301 42.14 15.35 26.33
C LYS A 301 41.32 14.83 27.53
N PRO A 302 41.92 14.71 28.73
CA PRO A 302 41.20 14.21 29.90
C PRO A 302 40.66 15.34 30.80
N LYS A 303 39.49 15.04 31.39
CA LYS A 303 38.92 15.50 32.69
C LYS A 303 37.69 16.44 32.65
N ARG A 304 36.60 15.83 33.16
CA ARG A 304 35.55 16.35 34.04
C ARG A 304 34.40 17.14 33.41
N ARG A 305 33.35 16.39 33.05
CA ARG A 305 32.01 16.43 33.67
C ARG A 305 31.29 15.13 33.33
N ARG A 306 30.59 14.54 34.29
CA ARG A 306 29.86 13.26 34.15
C ARG A 306 28.68 13.51 33.19
N GLN A 307 28.92 13.41 31.88
CA GLN A 307 27.88 13.44 30.86
C GLN A 307 26.95 12.25 31.09
N GLU A 308 25.67 12.53 31.29
CA GLU A 308 24.61 11.53 31.34
C GLU A 308 24.64 10.75 30.03
N ARG A 309 24.74 9.42 30.13
CA ARG A 309 24.82 8.52 28.97
C ARG A 309 23.50 8.61 28.20
N GLN A 310 23.48 9.25 27.04
CA GLN A 310 22.39 9.09 26.07
C GLN A 310 22.18 7.59 25.80
N ALA A 311 20.99 7.08 26.11
CA ALA A 311 20.70 5.66 26.01
C ALA A 311 20.57 5.25 24.53
N THR A 312 21.57 4.52 24.04
CA THR A 312 21.48 3.75 22.79
C THR A 312 20.37 2.71 22.90
N CYS A 313 19.70 2.39 21.79
CA CYS A 313 18.66 1.35 21.82
C CYS A 313 19.27 -0.02 22.23
N PRO A 314 18.74 -0.69 23.28
CA PRO A 314 19.30 -1.95 23.78
C PRO A 314 19.16 -3.12 22.78
N PHE A 315 18.29 -2.99 21.79
CA PHE A 315 18.01 -4.02 20.78
C PHE A 315 18.80 -3.82 19.47
N TYR A 316 19.69 -2.81 19.41
CA TYR A 316 20.47 -2.46 18.21
C TYR A 316 21.94 -2.90 18.33
N GLY A 317 22.17 -4.13 18.82
CA GLY A 317 23.48 -4.77 18.88
C GLY A 317 23.81 -5.50 17.57
N TYR A 318 25.02 -5.34 17.04
CA TYR A 318 25.41 -5.89 15.73
C TYR A 318 25.34 -7.43 15.72
N GLU A 319 25.96 -8.09 16.69
CA GLU A 319 25.98 -9.56 16.78
C GLU A 319 24.57 -10.16 16.90
N GLN A 320 23.71 -9.58 17.76
CA GLN A 320 22.34 -10.06 17.95
C GLN A 320 21.48 -9.79 16.71
N LEU A 321 21.72 -8.70 15.99
CA LEU A 321 21.06 -8.42 14.70
C LEU A 321 21.46 -9.43 13.63
N GLN A 322 22.74 -9.81 13.55
CA GLN A 322 23.22 -10.82 12.62
C GLN A 322 22.63 -12.21 12.91
N LEU A 323 22.52 -12.58 14.19
CA LEU A 323 21.84 -13.82 14.59
C LEU A 323 20.36 -13.79 14.26
N LEU A 324 19.68 -12.66 14.52
CA LEU A 324 18.27 -12.50 14.18
C LEU A 324 18.05 -12.59 12.66
N ARG A 325 18.90 -11.92 11.87
CA ARG A 325 18.88 -11.98 10.40
C ARG A 325 18.85 -13.42 9.89
N ASP A 326 19.77 -14.25 10.37
CA ASP A 326 19.84 -15.64 9.92
C ASP A 326 18.59 -16.43 10.36
N GLN A 327 18.08 -16.17 11.58
CA GLN A 327 16.84 -16.80 12.08
C GLN A 327 15.59 -16.37 11.30
N VAL A 328 15.56 -15.14 10.76
CA VAL A 328 14.49 -14.68 9.88
C VAL A 328 14.44 -15.55 8.62
N LEU A 329 15.59 -15.83 7.99
CA LEU A 329 15.70 -16.56 6.72
C LEU A 329 15.42 -18.07 6.83
N VAL A 330 15.48 -18.63 8.03
CA VAL A 330 15.33 -20.08 8.28
C VAL A 330 13.93 -20.61 8.00
N GLY A 331 12.90 -19.78 8.18
CA GLY A 331 11.51 -20.18 7.95
C GLY A 331 10.61 -18.98 7.78
N VAL A 332 9.53 -19.16 7.02
CA VAL A 332 8.58 -18.11 6.64
C VAL A 332 7.86 -17.56 7.87
N LYS A 333 7.98 -16.25 8.11
CA LYS A 333 7.39 -15.56 9.27
C LYS A 333 6.65 -14.29 8.85
N ASP A 334 5.48 -14.06 9.44
CA ASP A 334 4.76 -12.78 9.34
C ASP A 334 5.34 -11.74 10.31
N ILE A 335 4.76 -10.54 10.33
CA ILE A 335 5.27 -9.43 11.15
C ILE A 335 5.15 -9.72 12.64
N GLU A 336 4.04 -10.31 13.07
CA GLU A 336 3.78 -10.69 14.46
C GLU A 336 4.77 -11.76 14.95
N GLN A 337 5.05 -12.76 14.12
CA GLN A 337 6.04 -13.81 14.38
C GLN A 337 7.46 -13.24 14.41
N LEU A 338 7.78 -12.25 13.58
CA LEU A 338 9.07 -11.54 13.63
C LEU A 338 9.24 -10.74 14.92
N VAL A 339 8.18 -10.10 15.40
CA VAL A 339 8.18 -9.39 16.70
C VAL A 339 8.43 -10.37 17.85
N ALA A 340 7.75 -11.51 17.86
CA ALA A 340 7.96 -12.56 18.85
C ALA A 340 9.41 -13.08 18.81
N LEU A 341 9.95 -13.31 17.62
CA LEU A 341 11.33 -13.75 17.41
C LEU A 341 12.35 -12.73 17.93
N GLY A 342 12.17 -11.43 17.63
CA GLY A 342 13.10 -10.41 18.14
C GLY A 342 13.04 -10.22 19.64
N LYS A 343 11.87 -10.45 20.28
CA LYS A 343 11.78 -10.51 21.74
C LYS A 343 12.57 -11.68 22.32
N GLU A 344 12.46 -12.86 21.73
CA GLU A 344 13.22 -14.05 22.13
C GLU A 344 14.73 -13.87 21.92
N ALA A 345 15.13 -13.29 20.79
CA ALA A 345 16.53 -13.04 20.43
C ALA A 345 17.12 -11.78 21.11
N ARG A 346 16.31 -10.97 21.80
CA ARG A 346 16.68 -9.64 22.32
C ARG A 346 17.33 -8.74 21.25
N ALA A 347 16.78 -8.76 20.04
CA ALA A 347 17.29 -8.03 18.87
C ALA A 347 16.16 -7.31 18.14
N CYS A 348 16.45 -6.18 17.51
CA CYS A 348 15.44 -5.34 16.87
C CYS A 348 14.86 -6.01 15.59
N PRO A 349 13.57 -6.38 15.54
CA PRO A 349 12.96 -6.98 14.36
C PRO A 349 12.99 -6.06 13.12
N TYR A 350 12.85 -4.76 13.33
CA TYR A 350 12.83 -3.77 12.24
C TYR A 350 14.15 -3.74 11.46
N TYR A 351 15.28 -3.70 12.17
CA TYR A 351 16.59 -3.70 11.52
C TYR A 351 17.02 -5.12 11.10
N GLY A 352 16.73 -6.14 11.92
CA GLY A 352 17.05 -7.53 11.58
C GLY A 352 16.37 -8.02 10.30
N SER A 353 15.10 -7.66 10.07
CA SER A 353 14.39 -7.97 8.82
C SER A 353 15.00 -7.24 7.61
N ARG A 354 15.42 -5.98 7.76
CA ARG A 354 16.07 -5.23 6.67
C ARG A 354 17.43 -5.80 6.29
N SER A 355 18.24 -6.18 7.28
CA SER A 355 19.51 -6.87 7.04
C SER A 355 19.33 -8.24 6.36
N ALA A 356 18.15 -8.85 6.43
CA ALA A 356 17.87 -10.12 5.78
C ALA A 356 17.46 -9.99 4.30
N ILE A 357 17.17 -8.76 3.82
CA ILE A 357 16.70 -8.52 2.45
C ILE A 357 17.67 -9.06 1.39
N PRO A 358 19.00 -8.84 1.43
CA PRO A 358 19.90 -9.29 0.38
C PRO A 358 19.83 -10.80 0.11
N ALA A 359 19.67 -11.61 1.16
CA ALA A 359 19.63 -13.07 1.09
C ALA A 359 18.22 -13.67 0.93
N ALA A 360 17.15 -12.87 1.07
CA ALA A 360 15.78 -13.32 0.92
C ALA A 360 15.40 -13.56 -0.55
N GLN A 361 14.65 -14.63 -0.82
CA GLN A 361 14.07 -14.95 -2.14
C GLN A 361 12.73 -14.25 -2.35
N LEU A 362 11.95 -14.10 -1.28
CA LEU A 362 10.63 -13.47 -1.31
C LEU A 362 10.59 -12.37 -0.26
N VAL A 363 10.37 -11.14 -0.70
CA VAL A 363 10.24 -9.97 0.17
C VAL A 363 8.80 -9.48 0.11
N VAL A 364 8.12 -9.50 1.25
CA VAL A 364 6.72 -9.08 1.39
C VAL A 364 6.69 -7.67 1.96
N LEU A 365 6.10 -6.71 1.25
CA LEU A 365 6.11 -5.28 1.64
C LEU A 365 4.81 -4.54 1.30
N PRO A 366 4.48 -3.46 2.03
CA PRO A 366 3.33 -2.62 1.70
C PRO A 366 3.60 -1.73 0.47
N TYR A 367 2.53 -1.33 -0.22
CA TYR A 367 2.58 -0.44 -1.40
C TYR A 367 3.44 0.80 -1.20
N GLN A 368 3.35 1.45 -0.04
CA GLN A 368 4.09 2.70 0.23
C GLN A 368 5.61 2.49 0.22
N MET A 369 6.10 1.31 0.59
CA MET A 369 7.53 1.00 0.55
C MET A 369 8.03 0.73 -0.87
N LEU A 370 7.17 0.23 -1.76
CA LEU A 370 7.50 0.02 -3.16
C LEU A 370 7.42 1.32 -3.98
N LEU A 371 6.32 2.07 -3.82
CA LEU A 371 5.94 3.19 -4.69
C LEU A 371 6.57 4.53 -4.29
N HIS A 372 7.16 4.64 -3.10
CA HIS A 372 7.88 5.82 -2.65
C HIS A 372 9.40 5.57 -2.68
N ALA A 373 10.10 6.20 -3.63
CA ALA A 373 11.52 5.93 -3.91
C ALA A 373 12.44 6.08 -2.70
N ALA A 374 12.29 7.16 -1.92
CA ALA A 374 13.12 7.39 -0.73
C ALA A 374 12.89 6.31 0.35
N THR A 375 11.65 5.84 0.52
CA THR A 375 11.34 4.75 1.47
C THR A 375 11.93 3.43 1.00
N ARG A 376 11.87 3.17 -0.30
CA ARG A 376 12.43 1.97 -0.94
C ARG A 376 13.94 1.89 -0.76
N GLN A 377 14.63 2.99 -1.08
CA GLN A 377 16.09 3.12 -0.91
C GLN A 377 16.50 2.99 0.56
N ALA A 378 15.81 3.68 1.47
CA ALA A 378 16.07 3.59 2.90
C ALA A 378 15.80 2.20 3.49
N ALA A 379 15.02 1.35 2.81
CA ALA A 379 14.78 -0.03 3.21
C ALA A 379 15.82 -1.02 2.66
N GLY A 380 16.70 -0.61 1.73
CA GLY A 380 17.64 -1.51 1.05
C GLY A 380 17.02 -2.32 -0.09
N ILE A 381 15.89 -1.86 -0.64
CA ILE A 381 15.21 -2.54 -1.76
C ILE A 381 15.86 -2.10 -3.07
N ARG A 382 16.36 -3.06 -3.85
CA ARG A 382 16.95 -2.86 -5.18
C ARG A 382 16.06 -3.53 -6.22
N LEU A 383 15.53 -2.78 -7.19
CA LEU A 383 14.58 -3.30 -8.19
C LEU A 383 15.26 -3.88 -9.42
N GLN A 384 16.52 -3.49 -9.69
CA GLN A 384 17.22 -3.85 -10.92
C GLN A 384 17.26 -5.37 -11.15
N GLY A 385 16.67 -5.81 -12.26
CA GLY A 385 16.61 -7.21 -12.67
C GLY A 385 15.73 -8.12 -11.81
N GLN A 386 14.98 -7.55 -10.86
CA GLN A 386 14.11 -8.30 -9.95
C GLN A 386 12.66 -8.40 -10.46
N VAL A 387 11.86 -9.26 -9.83
CA VAL A 387 10.43 -9.41 -10.15
C VAL A 387 9.58 -8.72 -9.09
N VAL A 388 8.55 -7.99 -9.52
CA VAL A 388 7.57 -7.34 -8.63
C VAL A 388 6.18 -7.89 -8.90
N LEU A 389 5.50 -8.35 -7.86
CA LEU A 389 4.09 -8.77 -7.87
C LEU A 389 3.27 -7.78 -7.04
N ILE A 390 2.36 -7.06 -7.68
CA ILE A 390 1.43 -6.11 -7.08
C ILE A 390 0.05 -6.77 -7.01
N ASP A 391 -0.38 -7.18 -5.82
CA ASP A 391 -1.70 -7.78 -5.61
C ASP A 391 -2.72 -6.79 -5.03
N GLU A 392 -3.98 -6.95 -5.41
CA GLU A 392 -5.08 -6.01 -5.14
C GLU A 392 -4.85 -4.64 -5.79
N ALA A 393 -4.38 -4.66 -7.04
CA ALA A 393 -3.97 -3.47 -7.77
C ALA A 393 -5.12 -2.59 -8.32
N HIS A 394 -6.38 -2.91 -8.01
CA HIS A 394 -7.55 -2.17 -8.53
C HIS A 394 -7.57 -0.67 -8.14
N ASN A 395 -6.85 -0.28 -7.08
CA ASN A 395 -6.65 1.12 -6.67
C ASN A 395 -5.19 1.59 -6.79
N LEU A 396 -4.35 0.92 -7.57
CA LEU A 396 -2.92 1.27 -7.67
C LEU A 396 -2.71 2.73 -8.12
N ILE A 397 -3.40 3.16 -9.18
CA ILE A 397 -3.34 4.53 -9.71
C ILE A 397 -3.71 5.54 -8.62
N ASP A 398 -4.85 5.34 -7.96
CA ASP A 398 -5.32 6.21 -6.88
C ASP A 398 -4.35 6.24 -5.70
N THR A 399 -3.72 5.09 -5.40
CA THR A 399 -2.72 4.99 -4.32
C THR A 399 -1.44 5.76 -4.66
N ILE A 400 -0.96 5.68 -5.91
CA ILE A 400 0.20 6.46 -6.36
C ILE A 400 -0.12 7.96 -6.29
N THR A 401 -1.28 8.37 -6.81
CA THR A 401 -1.75 9.77 -6.72
C THR A 401 -1.82 10.23 -5.26
N GLY A 402 -2.35 9.40 -4.35
CA GLY A 402 -2.46 9.73 -2.93
C GLY A 402 -1.13 9.81 -2.18
N ILE A 403 -0.14 8.97 -2.52
CA ILE A 403 1.20 8.99 -1.90
C ILE A 403 1.96 10.28 -2.24
N HIS A 404 1.80 10.77 -3.47
CA HIS A 404 2.56 11.91 -4.01
C HIS A 404 1.73 13.21 -4.09
N SER A 405 0.51 13.21 -3.56
CA SER A 405 -0.28 14.41 -3.29
C SER A 405 -0.06 14.88 -1.86
N ALA A 406 -0.12 16.18 -1.62
CA ALA A 406 0.11 16.76 -0.29
C ALA A 406 -0.90 17.88 -0.02
N GLU A 407 -1.47 17.91 1.18
CA GLU A 407 -2.38 18.97 1.62
C GLU A 407 -1.88 19.58 2.92
N VAL A 408 -1.88 20.92 2.97
CA VAL A 408 -1.55 21.71 4.16
C VAL A 408 -2.67 22.69 4.46
N SER A 409 -3.16 22.67 5.69
CA SER A 409 -4.17 23.62 6.17
C SER A 409 -3.52 24.93 6.63
N GLY A 410 -4.29 26.02 6.60
CA GLY A 410 -3.86 27.30 7.17
C GLY A 410 -3.53 27.21 8.66
N SER A 411 -4.22 26.34 9.40
CA SER A 411 -3.87 26.07 10.80
C SER A 411 -2.45 25.49 10.96
N GLN A 412 -2.06 24.54 10.10
CA GLN A 412 -0.72 23.94 10.11
C GLN A 412 0.35 24.95 9.68
N LEU A 413 0.07 25.77 8.67
CA LEU A 413 0.98 26.83 8.20
C LEU A 413 1.28 27.84 9.31
N CYS A 414 0.24 28.34 9.99
CA CYS A 414 0.38 29.30 11.08
C CYS A 414 1.09 28.69 12.30
N GLN A 415 0.79 27.43 12.63
CA GLN A 415 1.48 26.71 13.71
C GLN A 415 2.96 26.52 13.39
N ALA A 416 3.31 26.04 12.20
CA ALA A 416 4.71 25.84 11.80
C ALA A 416 5.48 27.16 11.80
N HIS A 417 4.87 28.25 11.31
CA HIS A 417 5.48 29.58 11.31
C HIS A 417 5.79 30.03 12.75
N SER A 418 4.80 29.97 13.63
CA SER A 418 4.96 30.36 15.04
C SER A 418 6.03 29.52 15.74
N GLN A 419 6.01 28.20 15.55
CA GLN A 419 6.98 27.28 16.13
C GLN A 419 8.40 27.60 15.64
N LEU A 420 8.58 27.74 14.33
CA LEU A 420 9.89 27.98 13.72
C LEU A 420 10.45 29.35 14.10
N LEU A 421 9.58 30.36 14.23
CA LEU A 421 9.96 31.69 14.69
C LEU A 421 10.49 31.63 16.14
N GLN A 422 9.78 30.96 17.05
CA GLN A 422 10.22 30.78 18.43
C GLN A 422 11.54 30.00 18.52
N TYR A 423 11.69 28.97 17.71
CA TYR A 423 12.94 28.22 17.60
C TYR A 423 14.11 29.13 17.17
N MET A 424 13.88 29.98 16.17
CA MET A 424 14.87 30.95 15.70
C MET A 424 15.17 32.04 16.74
N GLU A 425 14.17 32.56 17.45
CA GLU A 425 14.37 33.58 18.49
C GLU A 425 15.21 33.02 19.65
N ARG A 426 14.96 31.76 20.04
CA ARG A 426 15.65 31.12 21.16
C ARG A 426 17.05 30.63 20.81
N TYR A 427 17.21 29.94 19.68
CA TYR A 427 18.50 29.37 19.28
C TYR A 427 19.27 30.21 18.28
N GLY A 428 18.73 31.34 17.82
CA GLY A 428 19.31 32.13 16.72
C GLY A 428 20.77 32.51 16.92
N LYS A 429 21.18 32.82 18.16
CA LYS A 429 22.58 33.14 18.49
C LYS A 429 23.52 31.93 18.44
N ARG A 430 22.98 30.71 18.56
CA ARG A 430 23.70 29.42 18.52
C ARG A 430 23.69 28.79 17.13
N LEU A 431 22.83 29.25 16.23
CA LEU A 431 22.71 28.74 14.87
C LEU A 431 23.75 29.39 13.96
N LYS A 432 24.38 28.58 13.10
CA LYS A 432 25.28 29.08 12.05
C LYS A 432 24.52 29.91 11.02
N ALA A 433 25.21 30.82 10.34
CA ALA A 433 24.63 31.76 9.36
C ALA A 433 23.83 31.06 8.24
N LYS A 434 24.32 29.91 7.75
CA LYS A 434 23.61 29.10 6.72
C LYS A 434 22.27 28.56 7.24
N ASN A 435 22.23 27.99 8.44
CA ASN A 435 21.00 27.50 9.06
C ASN A 435 19.99 28.65 9.26
N LEU A 436 20.48 29.82 9.71
CA LEU A 436 19.65 31.02 9.85
C LEU A 436 19.08 31.50 8.51
N MET A 437 19.87 31.47 7.43
CA MET A 437 19.41 31.83 6.10
C MET A 437 18.26 30.93 5.64
N TYR A 438 18.42 29.60 5.74
CA TYR A 438 17.38 28.67 5.32
C TYR A 438 16.14 28.73 6.22
N ILE A 439 16.29 28.90 7.54
CA ILE A 439 15.15 29.09 8.45
C ILE A 439 14.37 30.36 8.07
N LYS A 440 15.06 31.46 7.77
CA LYS A 440 14.41 32.70 7.30
C LYS A 440 13.72 32.50 5.95
N GLN A 441 14.29 31.72 5.03
CA GLN A 441 13.62 31.36 3.78
C GLN A 441 12.36 30.55 4.02
N ILE A 442 12.39 29.55 4.92
CA ILE A 442 11.20 28.75 5.26
C ILE A 442 10.12 29.63 5.91
N LEU A 443 10.50 30.53 6.84
CA LEU A 443 9.55 31.50 7.43
C LEU A 443 8.91 32.39 6.35
N TYR A 444 9.69 32.88 5.40
CA TYR A 444 9.18 33.66 4.27
C TYR A 444 8.21 32.85 3.40
N LEU A 445 8.54 31.60 3.06
CA LEU A 445 7.65 30.71 2.32
C LEU A 445 6.31 30.51 3.06
N LEU A 446 6.36 30.31 4.37
CA LEU A 446 5.16 30.14 5.19
C LEU A 446 4.27 31.38 5.20
N GLU A 447 4.87 32.56 5.31
CA GLU A 447 4.14 33.83 5.20
C GLU A 447 3.46 33.96 3.84
N LYS A 448 4.19 33.67 2.75
CA LYS A 448 3.63 33.71 1.40
C LYS A 448 2.49 32.73 1.23
N PHE A 449 2.62 31.48 1.65
CA PHE A 449 1.54 30.50 1.59
C PHE A 449 0.29 30.96 2.33
N VAL A 450 0.43 31.59 3.50
CA VAL A 450 -0.72 32.14 4.24
C VAL A 450 -1.35 33.31 3.49
N THR A 451 -0.56 34.17 2.83
CA THR A 451 -1.13 35.30 2.07
C THR A 451 -1.96 34.87 0.86
N VAL A 452 -1.66 33.72 0.25
CA VAL A 452 -2.38 33.23 -0.93
C VAL A 452 -3.66 32.45 -0.57
N LEU A 453 -3.93 32.17 0.72
CA LEU A 453 -5.14 31.48 1.20
C LEU A 453 -6.46 32.32 1.09
N GLY A 454 -6.66 33.05 -0.01
CA GLY A 454 -7.75 34.02 -0.21
C GLY A 454 -8.81 33.68 -1.26
N GLY A 455 -8.59 32.69 -2.13
CA GLY A 455 -9.51 32.31 -3.23
C GLY A 455 -9.63 30.80 -3.43
N THR A 456 -10.76 30.34 -3.98
CA THR A 456 -10.91 28.94 -4.42
C THR A 456 -10.52 28.86 -5.89
N GLU A 457 -9.28 28.47 -6.15
CA GLU A 457 -8.68 28.52 -7.48
C GLU A 457 -7.79 27.30 -7.72
N LEU A 458 -7.69 26.91 -8.98
CA LEU A 458 -6.77 25.87 -9.44
C LEU A 458 -5.69 26.54 -10.28
N LYS A 459 -4.42 26.26 -9.96
CA LYS A 459 -3.27 26.88 -10.59
C LYS A 459 -2.28 25.83 -11.06
N THR A 460 -1.54 26.15 -12.12
CA THR A 460 -0.30 25.40 -12.42
C THR A 460 0.72 25.65 -11.32
N ILE A 461 1.74 24.81 -11.23
CA ILE A 461 2.80 24.99 -10.23
C ILE A 461 3.47 26.34 -10.47
N ASN A 462 3.85 26.65 -11.71
CA ASN A 462 4.55 27.89 -12.06
C ASN A 462 3.71 29.14 -11.77
N ASP A 463 2.41 29.13 -12.11
CA ASP A 463 1.51 30.26 -11.81
C ASP A 463 1.41 30.48 -10.30
N PHE A 464 1.28 29.39 -9.52
CA PHE A 464 1.28 29.47 -8.07
C PHE A 464 2.59 30.03 -7.51
N LEU A 465 3.76 29.59 -8.02
CA LEU A 465 5.06 30.10 -7.59
C LEU A 465 5.24 31.60 -7.89
N PHE A 466 4.79 32.04 -9.07
CA PHE A 466 4.86 33.44 -9.49
C PHE A 466 3.93 34.34 -8.67
N GLU A 467 2.67 33.95 -8.52
CA GLU A 467 1.69 34.73 -7.75
C GLU A 467 2.02 34.81 -6.26
N SER A 468 2.58 33.72 -5.71
CA SER A 468 3.04 33.70 -4.32
C SER A 468 4.38 34.44 -4.11
N GLN A 469 5.04 34.90 -5.18
CA GLN A 469 6.34 35.59 -5.16
C GLN A 469 7.46 34.74 -4.53
N ILE A 470 7.47 33.43 -4.82
CA ILE A 470 8.49 32.49 -4.33
C ILE A 470 9.30 31.86 -5.47
N ASP A 471 9.05 32.27 -6.71
CA ASP A 471 9.76 31.90 -7.94
C ASP A 471 11.29 32.10 -7.83
N ASN A 472 11.72 33.11 -7.09
CA ASN A 472 13.14 33.42 -6.87
C ASN A 472 13.81 32.52 -5.81
N ILE A 473 13.06 31.64 -5.14
CA ILE A 473 13.59 30.73 -4.13
C ILE A 473 13.79 29.35 -4.73
N ASN A 474 15.01 28.82 -4.66
CA ASN A 474 15.29 27.47 -5.09
C ASN A 474 14.71 26.44 -4.10
N LEU A 475 13.49 25.97 -4.39
CA LEU A 475 12.78 24.99 -3.56
C LEU A 475 13.53 23.65 -3.43
N PHE A 476 14.34 23.26 -4.42
CA PHE A 476 15.18 22.06 -4.32
C PHE A 476 16.24 22.19 -3.22
N LYS A 477 16.89 23.36 -3.11
CA LYS A 477 17.85 23.65 -2.04
C LYS A 477 17.17 23.68 -0.66
N VAL A 478 15.97 24.28 -0.55
CA VAL A 478 15.20 24.32 0.71
C VAL A 478 14.78 22.91 1.13
N ARG A 479 14.23 22.12 0.21
CA ARG A 479 13.88 20.71 0.44
C ARG A 479 15.08 19.92 0.95
N ARG A 480 16.22 20.03 0.27
CA ARG A 480 17.46 19.34 0.64
C ARG A 480 17.97 19.75 2.02
N TYR A 481 17.85 21.04 2.35
CA TYR A 481 18.17 21.54 3.69
C TYR A 481 17.26 20.91 4.75
N CYS A 482 15.94 20.88 4.54
CA CYS A 482 15.00 20.26 5.47
C CYS A 482 15.33 18.78 5.71
N GLU A 483 15.56 18.02 4.62
CA GLU A 483 15.92 16.60 4.66
C GLU A 483 17.22 16.33 5.42
N ARG A 484 18.28 17.11 5.18
CA ARG A 484 19.60 16.89 5.82
C ARG A 484 19.66 17.42 7.25
N SER A 485 19.12 18.60 7.49
CA SER A 485 19.15 19.26 8.80
C SER A 485 18.18 18.62 9.80
N MET A 486 17.17 17.89 9.29
CA MET A 486 16.06 17.33 10.06
C MET A 486 15.33 18.41 10.89
N VAL A 487 15.18 19.61 10.33
CA VAL A 487 14.62 20.78 11.02
C VAL A 487 13.22 20.51 11.58
N SER A 488 12.36 19.80 10.84
CA SER A 488 11.04 19.40 11.32
C SER A 488 11.06 18.56 12.59
N ARG A 489 12.05 17.66 12.73
CA ARG A 489 12.23 16.85 13.95
C ARG A 489 12.75 17.68 15.12
N LYS A 490 13.77 18.52 14.87
CA LYS A 490 14.33 19.39 15.93
C LYS A 490 13.29 20.40 16.42
N LEU A 491 12.49 20.93 15.50
CA LEU A 491 11.38 21.82 15.83
C LEU A 491 10.31 21.11 16.65
N PHE A 492 9.99 19.86 16.29
CA PHE A 492 9.05 19.05 17.06
C PHE A 492 9.55 18.78 18.49
N GLY A 493 10.80 18.34 18.64
CA GLY A 493 11.41 18.15 19.97
C GLY A 493 11.48 19.43 20.80
N PHE A 494 11.68 20.58 20.14
CA PHE A 494 11.59 21.90 20.77
C PHE A 494 10.18 22.17 21.32
N THR A 495 9.14 21.92 20.53
CA THR A 495 7.75 22.15 20.95
C THR A 495 7.30 21.23 22.07
N GLU A 496 7.73 19.96 22.08
CA GLU A 496 7.44 19.03 23.19
C GLU A 496 8.06 19.52 24.50
N ARG A 497 9.28 20.06 24.45
CA ARG A 497 10.00 20.48 25.64
C ARG A 497 9.51 21.79 26.23
N TYR A 498 9.25 22.77 25.38
CA TYR A 498 8.95 24.13 25.83
C TYR A 498 7.46 24.47 25.73
N GLY A 499 6.64 23.59 25.13
CA GLY A 499 5.25 23.86 24.81
C GLY A 499 5.10 24.85 23.65
N THR A 500 3.90 24.92 23.06
CA THR A 500 3.54 26.04 22.17
C THR A 500 3.31 27.29 23.01
N VAL A 501 4.39 27.98 23.39
CA VAL A 501 4.27 29.27 24.09
C VAL A 501 3.90 30.33 23.07
N LEU A 502 2.60 30.55 22.86
CA LEU A 502 2.10 31.72 22.13
C LEU A 502 2.28 32.97 23.01
N ALA A 503 3.53 33.40 23.22
CA ALA A 503 3.83 34.71 23.82
C ALA A 503 4.23 35.70 22.70
N PRO A 504 3.68 36.93 22.69
CA PRO A 504 3.86 37.86 21.59
C PRO A 504 5.24 38.54 21.62
N SER A 505 6.07 38.26 20.62
CA SER A 505 7.20 39.11 20.27
C SER A 505 6.67 40.35 19.54
N ARG A 506 6.49 41.45 20.29
CA ARG A 506 6.20 42.77 19.72
C ARG A 506 7.40 43.23 18.90
N LYS A 507 7.30 43.16 17.57
CA LYS A 507 7.80 44.16 16.58
C LYS A 507 7.82 43.57 15.16
N GLN A 508 6.77 43.82 14.37
CA GLN A 508 6.86 44.02 12.90
C GLN A 508 5.51 44.58 12.37
N PRO A 509 5.47 45.74 11.71
CA PRO A 509 4.23 46.49 11.44
C PRO A 509 3.53 46.18 10.10
N LYS A 510 3.81 45.08 9.41
CA LYS A 510 3.23 44.80 8.07
C LYS A 510 2.16 43.69 8.01
N LEU A 511 1.77 43.10 9.15
CA LEU A 511 0.95 41.87 9.18
C LEU A 511 -0.16 41.90 10.26
N ALA A 512 -0.88 43.01 10.40
CA ALA A 512 -1.93 43.18 11.43
C ALA A 512 -3.00 42.07 11.39
N GLY A 513 -3.40 41.60 10.20
CA GLY A 513 -4.36 40.50 10.05
C GLY A 513 -3.84 39.13 10.51
N PHE A 514 -2.55 38.85 10.29
CA PHE A 514 -1.91 37.60 10.71
C PHE A 514 -1.72 37.55 12.23
N GLN A 515 -1.32 38.67 12.84
CA GLN A 515 -1.22 38.80 14.30
C GLN A 515 -2.58 38.69 14.99
N HIS A 516 -3.64 39.29 14.42
CA HIS A 516 -5.00 39.18 14.95
C HIS A 516 -5.55 37.74 14.83
N PHE A 517 -5.15 37.00 13.80
CA PHE A 517 -5.52 35.59 13.65
C PHE A 517 -4.77 34.67 14.63
N LEU A 518 -3.47 34.88 14.87
CA LEU A 518 -2.72 34.17 15.93
C LEU A 518 -3.34 34.40 17.32
N GLN A 519 -3.91 35.58 17.56
CA GLN A 519 -4.66 35.89 18.78
C GLN A 519 -6.00 35.14 18.86
N SER A 520 -6.69 34.92 17.73
CA SER A 520 -7.98 34.19 17.69
C SER A 520 -7.89 32.68 17.97
N LEU A 521 -6.67 32.12 17.99
CA LEU A 521 -6.41 30.71 18.32
C LEU A 521 -6.17 30.48 19.82
N GLN A 522 -6.28 31.52 20.67
CA GLN A 522 -6.17 31.37 22.12
C GLN A 522 -7.39 30.64 22.68
N PRO A 523 -7.23 29.54 23.44
CA PRO A 523 -8.33 29.02 24.24
C PRO A 523 -8.70 30.09 25.28
N THR A 524 -9.97 30.49 25.31
CA THR A 524 -10.48 31.43 26.30
C THR A 524 -10.31 30.81 27.68
N VAL A 525 -9.37 31.33 28.49
CA VAL A 525 -9.22 30.92 29.89
C VAL A 525 -10.36 31.56 30.67
N THR A 526 -11.53 30.96 30.59
CA THR A 526 -12.60 31.21 31.56
C THR A 526 -12.28 30.39 32.79
N GLN A 527 -11.88 31.08 33.87
CA GLN A 527 -11.76 30.50 35.19
C GLN A 527 -13.10 29.89 35.59
N THR A 528 -13.23 28.58 35.47
CA THR A 528 -14.36 27.82 36.00
C THR A 528 -13.82 26.53 36.58
N SER A 529 -14.15 26.31 37.84
CA SER A 529 -13.75 25.18 38.69
C SER A 529 -13.92 23.83 37.99
N VAL A 530 -12.82 23.08 37.91
CA VAL A 530 -12.81 21.70 37.43
C VAL A 530 -13.61 20.83 38.39
N THR A 531 -14.75 20.33 37.94
CA THR A 531 -15.36 19.10 38.47
C THR A 531 -14.97 17.95 37.54
N PRO A 532 -14.64 16.77 38.08
CA PRO A 532 -14.21 15.63 37.26
C PRO A 532 -15.43 15.08 36.50
N VAL A 533 -15.49 15.33 35.19
CA VAL A 533 -16.44 14.68 34.30
C VAL A 533 -15.81 13.38 33.80
N GLU A 534 -16.63 12.33 33.85
CA GLU A 534 -16.33 10.92 33.64
C GLU A 534 -15.60 10.59 32.34
N GLU A 535 -14.75 9.57 32.43
CA GLU A 535 -13.96 8.96 31.36
C GLU A 535 -14.88 8.37 30.26
N GLY A 536 -14.78 8.89 29.04
CA GLY A 536 -15.55 8.33 27.91
C GLY A 536 -15.22 8.82 26.49
N GLU A 537 -14.34 9.81 26.30
CA GLU A 537 -13.97 10.27 24.97
C GLU A 537 -12.58 9.78 24.55
N ALA A 538 -12.52 9.14 23.38
CA ALA A 538 -11.31 8.65 22.76
C ALA A 538 -10.26 9.77 22.65
N ARG A 539 -9.09 9.58 23.28
CA ARG A 539 -7.93 10.47 23.15
C ARG A 539 -7.69 10.81 21.68
N VAL A 540 -7.79 12.10 21.33
CA VAL A 540 -7.42 12.61 20.01
C VAL A 540 -5.95 12.25 19.75
N PRO A 541 -5.60 11.63 18.60
CA PRO A 541 -4.21 11.31 18.27
C PRO A 541 -3.36 12.59 18.32
N ARG A 542 -2.21 12.56 19.01
CA ARG A 542 -1.27 13.70 19.05
C ARG A 542 -0.93 14.12 17.61
N PRO A 543 -1.10 15.39 17.23
CA PRO A 543 -0.87 15.82 15.86
C PRO A 543 0.61 15.71 15.50
N ALA A 544 0.84 15.20 14.31
CA ALA A 544 2.11 15.21 13.60
C ALA A 544 2.70 16.63 13.48
N SER A 545 4.03 16.76 13.45
CA SER A 545 4.71 18.07 13.31
C SER A 545 4.15 18.82 12.09
N PRO A 546 3.60 20.04 12.25
CA PRO A 546 3.07 20.82 11.14
C PRO A 546 4.09 21.02 10.02
N LEU A 547 5.37 21.21 10.38
CA LEU A 547 6.45 21.43 9.42
C LEU A 547 6.72 20.21 8.52
N MET A 548 6.45 18.98 8.96
CA MET A 548 6.62 17.78 8.11
C MET A 548 5.59 17.73 6.97
N HIS A 549 4.36 18.18 7.22
CA HIS A 549 3.34 18.27 6.16
C HIS A 549 3.73 19.34 5.14
N ILE A 550 4.30 20.44 5.61
CA ILE A 550 4.84 21.51 4.77
C ILE A 550 6.04 21.01 3.96
N GLU A 551 6.97 20.25 4.56
CA GLU A 551 8.08 19.62 3.84
C GLU A 551 7.56 18.71 2.71
N SER A 552 6.49 17.96 2.97
CA SER A 552 5.84 17.11 1.96
C SER A 552 5.22 17.94 0.83
N PHE A 553 4.57 19.07 1.16
CA PHE A 553 4.03 20.00 0.17
C PHE A 553 5.14 20.70 -0.65
N LEU A 554 6.22 21.13 -0.01
CA LEU A 554 7.39 21.70 -0.69
C LEU A 554 8.04 20.67 -1.63
N ALA A 555 8.14 19.40 -1.23
CA ALA A 555 8.61 18.34 -2.09
C ALA A 555 7.67 18.12 -3.29
N ALA A 556 6.36 18.18 -3.08
CA ALA A 556 5.38 18.05 -4.15
C ALA A 556 5.47 19.19 -5.18
N LEU A 557 5.76 20.43 -4.75
CA LEU A 557 6.01 21.58 -5.63
C LEU A 557 7.29 21.46 -6.48
N THR A 558 8.18 20.50 -6.19
CA THR A 558 9.35 20.21 -7.04
C THR A 558 9.05 19.29 -8.23
N THR A 559 7.80 18.86 -8.37
CA THR A 559 7.32 18.08 -9.53
C THR A 559 7.25 18.95 -10.79
N ALA A 560 7.33 18.34 -11.97
CA ALA A 560 7.19 19.08 -13.22
C ALA A 560 5.81 19.74 -13.35
N ASN A 561 5.78 20.95 -13.92
CA ASN A 561 4.58 21.80 -14.01
C ASN A 561 3.40 21.12 -14.72
N GLN A 562 3.69 20.28 -15.72
CA GLN A 562 2.67 19.56 -16.48
C GLN A 562 2.00 18.44 -15.68
N ASP A 563 2.70 17.85 -14.70
CA ASP A 563 2.30 16.62 -14.02
C ASP A 563 1.46 16.86 -12.77
N GLY A 564 1.34 18.10 -12.30
CA GLY A 564 0.59 18.44 -11.09
C GLY A 564 -0.06 19.81 -11.11
N ARG A 565 -0.93 20.04 -10.13
CA ARG A 565 -1.67 21.30 -9.93
C ARG A 565 -1.74 21.67 -8.47
N VAL A 566 -1.84 22.97 -8.20
CA VAL A 566 -2.06 23.50 -6.85
C VAL A 566 -3.51 23.97 -6.76
N ILE A 567 -4.24 23.42 -5.80
CA ILE A 567 -5.63 23.74 -5.49
C ILE A 567 -5.64 24.54 -4.21
N LEU A 568 -6.28 25.71 -4.28
CA LEU A 568 -6.55 26.57 -3.15
C LEU A 568 -8.00 26.34 -2.76
N SER A 569 -8.23 25.92 -1.53
CA SER A 569 -9.58 25.69 -1.00
C SER A 569 -9.85 26.71 0.09
N ARG A 570 -10.70 27.69 -0.20
CA ARG A 570 -11.15 28.65 0.81
C ARG A 570 -12.36 28.09 1.56
N GLN A 571 -12.26 28.06 2.88
CA GLN A 571 -13.38 27.77 3.77
C GLN A 571 -13.70 29.01 4.62
N GLY A 572 -14.69 28.92 5.51
CA GLY A 572 -15.21 30.07 6.27
C GLY A 572 -14.14 30.86 7.05
N SER A 573 -13.01 30.24 7.39
CA SER A 573 -11.85 30.86 8.02
C SER A 573 -10.52 30.48 7.34
N LEU A 574 -9.47 31.28 7.60
CA LEU A 574 -8.10 30.95 7.18
C LEU A 574 -7.61 29.62 7.78
N SER A 575 -7.99 29.29 9.03
CA SER A 575 -7.62 28.01 9.66
C SER A 575 -8.14 26.79 8.92
N GLN A 576 -9.34 26.91 8.35
CA GLN A 576 -10.03 25.84 7.62
C GLN A 576 -9.68 25.82 6.13
N SER A 577 -9.04 26.86 5.63
CA SER A 577 -8.58 26.91 4.24
C SER A 577 -7.35 26.03 4.05
N SER A 578 -7.14 25.48 2.86
CA SER A 578 -6.03 24.58 2.58
C SER A 578 -5.39 24.82 1.21
N LEU A 579 -4.10 24.50 1.13
CA LEU A 579 -3.36 24.34 -0.12
C LEU A 579 -3.15 22.85 -0.36
N LYS A 580 -3.56 22.37 -1.53
CA LYS A 580 -3.42 20.97 -1.91
C LYS A 580 -2.68 20.87 -3.24
N PHE A 581 -1.59 20.11 -3.26
CA PHE A 581 -0.97 19.65 -4.49
C PHE A 581 -1.67 18.38 -4.95
N LEU A 582 -2.19 18.40 -6.18
CA LEU A 582 -2.80 17.27 -6.85
C LEU A 582 -1.86 16.74 -7.93
N LEU A 583 -1.42 15.49 -7.78
CA LEU A 583 -0.69 14.79 -8.84
C LEU A 583 -1.66 14.33 -9.94
N LEU A 584 -1.42 14.78 -11.17
CA LEU A 584 -2.19 14.40 -12.35
C LEU A 584 -1.58 13.20 -13.08
N ASN A 585 -0.24 13.12 -13.11
CA ASN A 585 0.49 12.06 -13.81
C ASN A 585 1.15 11.04 -12.84
N PRO A 586 0.46 9.94 -12.50
CA PRO A 586 1.04 8.91 -11.64
C PRO A 586 2.16 8.10 -12.31
N ALA A 587 2.24 8.10 -13.64
CA ALA A 587 3.22 7.32 -14.38
C ALA A 587 4.66 7.73 -14.09
N VAL A 588 4.91 9.02 -13.82
CA VAL A 588 6.25 9.55 -13.49
C VAL A 588 6.89 8.81 -12.31
N HIS A 589 6.11 8.50 -11.28
CA HIS A 589 6.60 7.80 -10.10
C HIS A 589 6.66 6.28 -10.27
N PHE A 590 5.89 5.73 -11.22
CA PHE A 590 5.89 4.30 -11.52
C PHE A 590 6.91 3.90 -12.59
N ALA A 591 7.35 4.84 -13.42
CA ALA A 591 8.30 4.63 -14.51
C ALA A 591 9.58 3.94 -14.07
N GLN A 592 10.13 4.33 -12.91
CA GLN A 592 11.31 3.70 -12.35
C GLN A 592 11.07 2.20 -12.05
N VAL A 593 9.90 1.85 -11.51
CA VAL A 593 9.57 0.46 -11.16
C VAL A 593 9.52 -0.40 -12.41
N VAL A 594 8.81 0.04 -13.45
CA VAL A 594 8.68 -0.74 -14.70
C VAL A 594 9.96 -0.77 -15.53
N LYS A 595 10.84 0.23 -15.40
CA LYS A 595 12.12 0.30 -16.11
C LYS A 595 13.20 -0.58 -15.47
N GLU A 596 13.32 -0.56 -14.14
CA GLU A 596 14.38 -1.30 -13.42
C GLU A 596 14.05 -2.80 -13.26
N CYS A 597 12.76 -3.14 -13.08
CA CYS A 597 12.37 -4.53 -12.85
C CYS A 597 12.50 -5.37 -14.13
N ARG A 598 12.86 -6.65 -13.96
CA ARG A 598 12.76 -7.67 -15.01
C ARG A 598 11.31 -7.80 -15.46
N ALA A 599 10.42 -8.11 -14.53
CA ALA A 599 9.00 -8.30 -14.78
C ALA A 599 8.16 -7.66 -13.66
N VAL A 600 7.00 -7.12 -14.04
CA VAL A 600 6.03 -6.52 -13.11
C VAL A 600 4.66 -7.15 -13.36
N VAL A 601 4.06 -7.74 -12.34
CA VAL A 601 2.73 -8.34 -12.43
C VAL A 601 1.76 -7.51 -11.59
N ILE A 602 0.72 -7.00 -12.23
CA ILE A 602 -0.35 -6.20 -11.64
C ILE A 602 -1.60 -7.09 -11.57
N ALA A 603 -1.88 -7.65 -10.40
CA ALA A 603 -2.95 -8.61 -10.18
C ALA A 603 -4.09 -8.03 -9.34
N GLY A 604 -5.34 -8.40 -9.66
CA GLY A 604 -6.50 -7.97 -8.89
C GLY A 604 -7.77 -8.77 -9.18
N GLY A 605 -8.72 -8.72 -8.24
CA GLY A 605 -10.01 -9.42 -8.38
C GLY A 605 -11.02 -8.73 -9.29
N THR A 606 -10.87 -7.41 -9.46
CA THR A 606 -11.82 -6.55 -10.17
C THR A 606 -11.06 -5.49 -10.96
N MET A 607 -10.27 -5.93 -11.93
CA MET A 607 -9.38 -5.06 -12.71
C MET A 607 -10.12 -4.30 -13.83
N GLN A 608 -11.31 -4.75 -14.23
CA GLN A 608 -12.07 -4.09 -15.30
C GLN A 608 -12.62 -2.71 -14.89
N PRO A 609 -12.48 -1.68 -15.76
CA PRO A 609 -11.79 -1.69 -17.06
C PRO A 609 -10.25 -1.57 -16.95
N VAL A 610 -9.52 -2.43 -17.68
CA VAL A 610 -8.04 -2.49 -17.65
C VAL A 610 -7.37 -1.33 -18.39
N SER A 611 -8.10 -0.66 -19.30
CA SER A 611 -7.57 0.43 -20.15
C SER A 611 -6.88 1.54 -19.37
N ASP A 612 -7.35 1.88 -18.16
CA ASP A 612 -6.74 2.91 -17.32
C ASP A 612 -5.29 2.56 -16.95
N PHE A 613 -4.98 1.28 -16.70
CA PHE A 613 -3.62 0.86 -16.39
C PHE A 613 -2.72 0.94 -17.62
N ARG A 614 -3.22 0.47 -18.76
CA ARG A 614 -2.47 0.48 -20.02
C ARG A 614 -2.14 1.91 -20.45
N GLU A 615 -3.14 2.77 -20.48
CA GLU A 615 -3.02 4.12 -21.05
C GLU A 615 -2.45 5.12 -20.05
N GLN A 616 -2.99 5.21 -18.83
CA GLN A 616 -2.61 6.27 -17.89
C GLN A 616 -1.34 5.93 -17.09
N LEU A 617 -1.02 4.65 -16.90
CA LEU A 617 0.10 4.22 -16.06
C LEU A 617 1.27 3.67 -16.87
N LEU A 618 1.04 2.70 -17.76
CA LEU A 618 2.12 2.01 -18.48
C LEU A 618 2.59 2.80 -19.70
N ALA A 619 1.68 3.20 -20.60
CA ALA A 619 2.05 3.97 -21.79
C ALA A 619 2.69 5.33 -21.42
N CYS A 620 2.09 6.06 -20.47
CA CYS A 620 2.67 7.30 -19.94
C CYS A 620 4.02 7.09 -19.21
N ALA A 621 4.35 5.87 -18.77
CA ALA A 621 5.64 5.53 -18.18
C ALA A 621 6.70 5.16 -19.23
N GLY A 622 6.36 5.19 -20.52
CA GLY A 622 7.24 4.79 -21.62
C GLY A 622 7.34 3.28 -21.80
N VAL A 623 6.30 2.53 -21.44
CA VAL A 623 6.23 1.08 -21.67
C VAL A 623 5.64 0.80 -23.05
N GLU A 624 6.41 0.10 -23.88
CA GLU A 624 5.96 -0.40 -25.18
C GLU A 624 4.85 -1.46 -25.05
N ALA A 625 3.90 -1.44 -25.98
CA ALA A 625 2.72 -2.31 -25.93
C ALA A 625 3.06 -3.80 -25.96
N GLU A 626 4.14 -4.19 -26.64
CA GLU A 626 4.62 -5.57 -26.80
C GLU A 626 5.13 -6.17 -25.47
N ARG A 627 5.56 -5.31 -24.54
CA ARG A 627 5.96 -5.71 -23.19
C ARG A 627 4.76 -5.95 -22.29
N VAL A 628 3.56 -5.51 -22.66
CA VAL A 628 2.33 -5.65 -21.85
C VAL A 628 1.56 -6.90 -22.27
N VAL A 629 1.19 -7.73 -21.30
CA VAL A 629 0.34 -8.91 -21.47
C VAL A 629 -0.87 -8.77 -20.57
N GLU A 630 -2.07 -8.86 -21.15
CA GLU A 630 -3.34 -8.87 -20.40
C GLU A 630 -3.86 -10.30 -20.30
N PHE A 631 -4.14 -10.76 -19.07
CA PHE A 631 -4.72 -12.07 -18.82
C PHE A 631 -5.92 -11.92 -17.89
N SER A 632 -7.07 -12.45 -18.32
CA SER A 632 -8.27 -12.52 -17.48
C SER A 632 -8.65 -13.99 -17.27
N CYS A 633 -8.59 -14.40 -16.01
CA CYS A 633 -9.02 -15.71 -15.59
C CYS A 633 -10.55 -15.78 -15.60
N GLY A 634 -11.11 -16.89 -16.08
CA GLY A 634 -12.53 -17.18 -15.91
C GLY A 634 -12.92 -17.29 -14.43
N HIS A 635 -14.18 -17.63 -14.16
CA HIS A 635 -14.65 -17.86 -12.80
C HIS A 635 -14.83 -19.36 -12.52
N VAL A 636 -14.55 -19.81 -11.29
CA VAL A 636 -14.80 -21.21 -10.85
C VAL A 636 -16.29 -21.57 -10.74
N ILE A 637 -17.19 -20.60 -10.88
CA ILE A 637 -18.60 -20.79 -10.55
C ILE A 637 -19.30 -21.39 -11.79
N PRO A 638 -20.15 -22.42 -11.61
CA PRO A 638 -21.00 -22.89 -12.68
C PRO A 638 -21.86 -21.76 -13.24
N PRO A 639 -22.06 -21.67 -14.55
CA PRO A 639 -22.92 -20.65 -15.15
C PRO A 639 -24.31 -20.54 -14.53
N ASP A 640 -24.89 -21.68 -14.13
CA ASP A 640 -26.23 -21.75 -13.55
C ASP A 640 -26.31 -21.24 -12.11
N ASN A 641 -25.19 -20.91 -11.48
CA ASN A 641 -25.14 -20.43 -10.10
C ASN A 641 -25.05 -18.89 -10.01
N ILE A 642 -25.06 -18.17 -11.14
CA ILE A 642 -25.14 -16.72 -11.15
C ILE A 642 -26.30 -16.26 -12.03
N LEU A 643 -27.08 -15.29 -11.52
CA LEU A 643 -28.11 -14.62 -12.29
C LEU A 643 -27.90 -13.10 -12.25
N PRO A 644 -27.21 -12.50 -13.24
CA PRO A 644 -27.09 -11.06 -13.36
C PRO A 644 -28.25 -10.49 -14.20
N LEU A 645 -29.01 -9.57 -13.61
CA LEU A 645 -30.14 -8.90 -14.25
C LEU A 645 -29.92 -7.39 -14.30
N VAL A 646 -30.18 -6.79 -15.46
CA VAL A 646 -30.39 -5.34 -15.59
C VAL A 646 -31.89 -5.09 -15.65
N ILE A 647 -32.43 -4.29 -14.73
CA ILE A 647 -33.84 -3.92 -14.70
C ILE A 647 -33.98 -2.47 -15.19
N CYS A 648 -34.68 -2.27 -16.30
CA CYS A 648 -34.86 -0.93 -16.89
C CYS A 648 -36.10 -0.21 -16.38
N SER A 649 -37.14 -0.93 -15.93
CA SER A 649 -38.39 -0.35 -15.43
C SER A 649 -38.91 -1.14 -14.23
N GLY A 650 -39.48 -0.46 -13.24
CA GLY A 650 -40.00 -1.08 -12.03
C GLY A 650 -41.42 -1.65 -12.16
N PRO A 651 -42.00 -2.19 -11.06
CA PRO A 651 -43.34 -2.78 -11.01
C PRO A 651 -44.48 -1.89 -11.53
N SER A 652 -44.38 -0.56 -11.40
CA SER A 652 -45.37 0.40 -11.90
C SER A 652 -45.13 0.83 -13.35
N SER A 653 -44.20 0.17 -14.05
CA SER A 653 -43.69 0.57 -15.37
C SER A 653 -42.94 1.91 -15.38
N GLN A 654 -42.59 2.43 -14.21
CA GLN A 654 -41.71 3.59 -14.09
C GLN A 654 -40.30 3.23 -14.58
N GLN A 655 -39.79 3.99 -15.55
CA GLN A 655 -38.44 3.84 -16.06
C GLN A 655 -37.41 4.18 -14.98
N LEU A 656 -36.43 3.29 -14.79
CA LEU A 656 -35.40 3.41 -13.77
C LEU A 656 -34.20 4.19 -14.30
N GLU A 657 -34.17 5.49 -14.03
CA GLU A 657 -33.04 6.35 -14.35
C GLU A 657 -32.61 7.16 -13.12
N PHE A 658 -31.53 6.73 -12.46
CA PHE A 658 -31.03 7.35 -11.23
C PHE A 658 -29.99 8.43 -11.53
N THR A 659 -30.33 9.39 -12.41
CA THR A 659 -29.51 10.61 -12.59
C THR A 659 -29.69 11.53 -11.39
N TYR A 660 -28.75 12.47 -11.17
CA TYR A 660 -28.83 13.44 -10.08
C TYR A 660 -30.17 14.18 -10.05
N GLN A 661 -30.71 14.51 -11.22
CA GLN A 661 -31.98 15.24 -11.38
C GLN A 661 -33.22 14.41 -11.05
N LYS A 662 -33.19 13.10 -11.32
CA LYS A 662 -34.37 12.23 -11.22
C LYS A 662 -34.41 11.36 -9.97
N ARG A 663 -33.25 11.02 -9.40
CA ARG A 663 -33.16 10.03 -8.30
C ARG A 663 -33.90 10.44 -7.03
N GLU A 664 -34.02 11.74 -6.78
CA GLU A 664 -34.65 12.33 -5.58
C GLU A 664 -36.18 12.48 -5.74
N LEU A 665 -36.73 12.16 -6.91
CA LEU A 665 -38.18 12.17 -7.12
C LEU A 665 -38.84 11.08 -6.24
N PRO A 666 -39.92 11.40 -5.50
CA PRO A 666 -40.62 10.43 -4.65
C PRO A 666 -41.00 9.14 -5.38
N GLN A 667 -41.44 9.25 -6.63
CA GLN A 667 -41.80 8.11 -7.48
C GLN A 667 -40.62 7.13 -7.67
N MET A 668 -39.39 7.64 -7.84
CA MET A 668 -38.19 6.81 -8.00
C MET A 668 -37.81 6.09 -6.70
N MET A 669 -37.94 6.78 -5.57
CA MET A 669 -37.69 6.21 -4.24
C MET A 669 -38.73 5.13 -3.91
N ASP A 670 -40.01 5.38 -4.18
CA ASP A 670 -41.09 4.41 -4.03
C ASP A 670 -40.86 3.19 -4.91
N GLU A 671 -40.45 3.40 -6.15
CA GLU A 671 -40.24 2.31 -7.10
C GLU A 671 -39.10 1.39 -6.65
N THR A 672 -38.01 1.97 -6.14
CA THR A 672 -36.90 1.21 -5.54
C THR A 672 -37.39 0.37 -4.36
N GLY A 673 -38.22 0.95 -3.48
CA GLY A 673 -38.80 0.25 -2.33
C GLY A 673 -39.73 -0.89 -2.75
N ARG A 674 -40.56 -0.69 -3.78
CA ARG A 674 -41.43 -1.73 -4.36
C ARG A 674 -40.63 -2.88 -4.97
N ILE A 675 -39.55 -2.59 -5.68
CA ILE A 675 -38.63 -3.61 -6.21
C ILE A 675 -38.06 -4.44 -5.07
N LEU A 676 -37.51 -3.81 -4.03
CA LEU A 676 -36.94 -4.51 -2.89
C LEU A 676 -37.99 -5.34 -2.13
N CYS A 677 -39.22 -4.86 -1.95
CA CYS A 677 -40.30 -5.64 -1.31
C CYS A 677 -40.54 -6.97 -2.05
N ASN A 678 -40.57 -6.93 -3.38
CA ASN A 678 -40.76 -8.12 -4.20
C ASN A 678 -39.53 -9.04 -4.11
N LEU A 679 -38.31 -8.50 -4.26
CA LEU A 679 -37.08 -9.29 -4.17
C LEU A 679 -36.92 -9.97 -2.80
N CYS A 680 -37.17 -9.25 -1.71
CA CYS A 680 -37.11 -9.76 -0.34
C CYS A 680 -38.12 -10.88 -0.05
N THR A 681 -39.16 -11.03 -0.89
CA THR A 681 -40.14 -12.11 -0.76
C THR A 681 -39.63 -13.43 -1.36
N VAL A 682 -38.76 -13.37 -2.38
CA VAL A 682 -38.28 -14.56 -3.11
C VAL A 682 -36.85 -14.95 -2.77
N VAL A 683 -36.01 -13.99 -2.36
CA VAL A 683 -34.60 -14.26 -2.06
C VAL A 683 -34.45 -14.78 -0.63
N PRO A 684 -33.86 -15.97 -0.41
CA PRO A 684 -33.56 -16.49 0.93
C PRO A 684 -32.35 -15.78 1.54
N GLY A 685 -32.26 -15.75 2.88
CA GLY A 685 -31.08 -15.22 3.58
C GLY A 685 -30.87 -13.72 3.37
N GLY A 686 -29.63 -13.33 3.08
CA GLY A 686 -29.16 -11.95 2.99
C GLY A 686 -29.38 -11.29 1.62
N VAL A 687 -29.97 -10.10 1.64
CA VAL A 687 -29.99 -9.16 0.50
C VAL A 687 -29.10 -7.97 0.85
N VAL A 688 -28.17 -7.61 -0.03
CA VAL A 688 -27.30 -6.44 0.15
C VAL A 688 -27.64 -5.42 -0.93
N CYS A 689 -28.08 -4.23 -0.53
CA CYS A 689 -28.52 -3.17 -1.42
C CYS A 689 -27.55 -1.98 -1.33
N PHE A 690 -26.83 -1.74 -2.41
CA PHE A 690 -25.86 -0.64 -2.51
C PHE A 690 -26.50 0.61 -3.12
N PHE A 691 -26.33 1.73 -2.43
CA PHE A 691 -26.70 3.06 -2.90
C PHE A 691 -25.48 3.86 -3.36
N PRO A 692 -25.63 4.82 -4.29
CA PRO A 692 -24.52 5.65 -4.79
C PRO A 692 -23.87 6.56 -3.74
N SER A 693 -24.59 6.96 -2.69
CA SER A 693 -24.05 7.82 -1.64
C SER A 693 -24.81 7.69 -0.32
N TYR A 694 -24.14 8.01 0.80
CA TYR A 694 -24.75 8.07 2.13
C TYR A 694 -25.88 9.08 2.24
N GLU A 695 -25.81 10.18 1.49
CA GLU A 695 -26.85 11.20 1.52
C GLU A 695 -28.12 10.68 0.84
N TYR A 696 -27.98 10.06 -0.33
CA TYR A 696 -29.11 9.48 -1.03
C TYR A 696 -29.74 8.31 -0.26
N GLN A 697 -28.92 7.42 0.31
CA GLN A 697 -29.43 6.33 1.16
C GLN A 697 -30.26 6.85 2.33
N ARG A 698 -29.84 7.93 2.99
CA ARG A 698 -30.57 8.53 4.11
C ARG A 698 -31.91 9.12 3.67
N GLN A 699 -31.93 9.82 2.54
CA GLN A 699 -33.16 10.39 1.98
C GLN A 699 -34.16 9.29 1.62
N VAL A 700 -33.70 8.24 0.94
CA VAL A 700 -34.52 7.07 0.59
C VAL A 700 -35.06 6.39 1.84
N TYR A 701 -34.22 6.19 2.86
CA TYR A 701 -34.63 5.57 4.13
C TYR A 701 -35.72 6.40 4.83
N ALA A 702 -35.53 7.71 4.95
CA ALA A 702 -36.51 8.61 5.56
C ALA A 702 -37.83 8.67 4.78
N HIS A 703 -37.77 8.60 3.45
CA HIS A 703 -38.96 8.53 2.60
C HIS A 703 -39.71 7.20 2.76
N TRP A 704 -38.99 6.07 2.86
CA TRP A 704 -39.59 4.75 3.09
C TRP A 704 -40.22 4.60 4.47
N ASP A 705 -39.66 5.26 5.48
CA ASP A 705 -40.23 5.32 6.82
C ASP A 705 -41.58 6.07 6.79
N LYS A 706 -41.59 7.26 6.19
CA LYS A 706 -42.81 8.09 6.05
C LYS A 706 -43.92 7.44 5.21
N SER A 707 -43.55 6.72 4.15
CA SER A 707 -44.51 6.04 3.25
C SER A 707 -44.97 4.67 3.75
N GLY A 708 -44.42 4.16 4.87
CA GLY A 708 -44.72 2.82 5.40
C GLY A 708 -44.11 1.67 4.59
N LEU A 709 -43.30 1.96 3.55
CA LEU A 709 -42.57 0.93 2.79
C LEU A 709 -41.55 0.19 3.65
N LEU A 710 -40.96 0.88 4.63
CA LEU A 710 -39.99 0.28 5.55
C LEU A 710 -40.63 -0.80 6.42
N ALA A 711 -41.84 -0.54 6.93
CA ALA A 711 -42.62 -1.53 7.67
C ALA A 711 -42.94 -2.75 6.80
N ARG A 712 -43.29 -2.55 5.52
CA ARG A 712 -43.54 -3.64 4.56
C ARG A 712 -42.31 -4.49 4.29
N LEU A 713 -41.13 -3.88 4.18
CA LEU A 713 -39.86 -4.61 4.05
C LEU A 713 -39.54 -5.42 5.31
N ALA A 714 -39.77 -4.82 6.48
CA ALA A 714 -39.49 -5.41 7.79
C ALA A 714 -40.30 -6.70 8.06
N VAL A 715 -41.45 -6.88 7.40
CA VAL A 715 -42.25 -8.12 7.48
C VAL A 715 -41.45 -9.35 7.01
N ARG A 716 -40.62 -9.21 5.98
CA ARG A 716 -39.88 -10.32 5.38
C ARG A 716 -38.40 -10.34 5.74
N LYS A 717 -37.78 -9.18 5.95
CA LYS A 717 -36.34 -9.07 6.22
C LYS A 717 -36.06 -8.06 7.32
N LYS A 718 -35.19 -8.41 8.28
CA LYS A 718 -34.66 -7.42 9.23
C LYS A 718 -33.74 -6.44 8.51
N ILE A 719 -33.95 -5.14 8.70
CA ILE A 719 -33.21 -4.09 7.99
C ILE A 719 -32.01 -3.65 8.82
N PHE A 720 -30.85 -3.59 8.19
CA PHE A 720 -29.59 -3.07 8.73
C PHE A 720 -29.09 -1.94 7.85
N GLN A 721 -28.39 -0.98 8.45
CA GLN A 721 -27.80 0.15 7.74
C GLN A 721 -26.30 0.19 7.98
N GLU A 722 -25.57 0.67 6.98
CA GLU A 722 -24.14 0.91 7.10
C GLU A 722 -23.81 1.99 8.14
N PRO A 723 -22.96 1.67 9.14
CA PRO A 723 -22.53 2.67 10.11
C PRO A 723 -21.51 3.63 9.48
N LYS A 724 -21.60 4.92 9.84
CA LYS A 724 -20.63 5.92 9.41
C LYS A 724 -19.27 5.75 10.08
N ARG A 725 -19.20 5.18 11.28
CA ARG A 725 -17.95 5.02 12.05
C ARG A 725 -17.36 3.62 11.84
N ALA A 726 -16.03 3.55 11.71
CA ALA A 726 -15.35 2.29 11.35
C ALA A 726 -15.41 1.25 12.47
N ASN A 727 -15.37 1.69 13.73
CA ASN A 727 -15.46 0.82 14.90
C ASN A 727 -16.83 0.13 15.08
N GLN A 728 -17.87 0.59 14.39
CA GLN A 728 -19.21 0.00 14.46
C GLN A 728 -19.46 -1.03 13.34
N VAL A 729 -18.59 -1.09 12.32
CA VAL A 729 -18.78 -1.96 11.14
C VAL A 729 -18.83 -3.43 11.56
N GLU A 730 -17.88 -3.87 12.37
CA GLU A 730 -17.79 -5.27 12.82
C GLU A 730 -19.03 -5.71 13.63
N GLN A 731 -19.51 -4.84 14.53
CA GLN A 731 -20.72 -5.10 15.31
C GLN A 731 -21.95 -5.30 14.41
N VAL A 732 -22.19 -4.38 13.47
CA VAL A 732 -23.34 -4.45 12.56
C VAL A 732 -23.30 -5.72 11.70
N LEU A 733 -22.12 -6.10 11.19
CA LEU A 733 -21.95 -7.34 10.43
C LEU A 733 -22.19 -8.60 11.26
N MET A 734 -21.76 -8.59 12.52
CA MET A 734 -21.97 -9.70 13.43
C MET A 734 -23.48 -9.88 13.69
N GLU A 735 -24.20 -8.78 13.94
CA GLU A 735 -25.65 -8.79 14.13
C GLU A 735 -26.41 -9.22 12.86
N TYR A 736 -25.98 -8.73 11.69
CA TYR A 736 -26.50 -9.14 10.38
C TYR A 736 -26.34 -10.65 10.15
N SER A 737 -25.12 -11.16 10.37
CA SER A 737 -24.79 -12.57 10.20
C SER A 737 -25.57 -13.46 11.18
N ARG A 738 -25.68 -13.04 12.44
CA ARG A 738 -26.48 -13.74 13.46
C ARG A 738 -27.95 -13.80 13.07
N CYS A 739 -28.52 -12.69 12.58
CA CYS A 739 -29.91 -12.65 12.12
C CYS A 739 -30.17 -13.69 11.03
N ILE A 740 -29.31 -13.76 10.01
CA ILE A 740 -29.48 -14.70 8.91
C ILE A 740 -29.38 -16.15 9.38
N LYS A 741 -28.42 -16.45 10.26
CA LYS A 741 -28.27 -17.81 10.83
C LYS A 741 -29.50 -18.24 11.64
N CYS A 742 -30.05 -17.34 12.48
CA CYS A 742 -31.24 -17.63 13.29
C CYS A 742 -32.52 -17.78 12.43
N CYS A 743 -32.67 -17.00 11.37
CA CYS A 743 -33.84 -17.07 10.47
C CYS A 743 -33.93 -18.39 9.69
N GLY A 744 -32.82 -19.14 9.54
CA GLY A 744 -32.82 -20.44 8.88
C GLY A 744 -33.36 -21.59 9.75
N GLN A 745 -33.55 -21.38 11.05
CA GLN A 745 -33.89 -22.44 12.03
C GLN A 745 -35.30 -22.29 12.63
N ALA A 746 -35.87 -21.09 12.60
CA ALA A 746 -37.20 -20.82 13.15
C ALA A 746 -38.19 -20.59 12.01
N GLY A 747 -39.33 -21.31 12.00
CA GLY A 747 -40.42 -21.17 11.02
C GLY A 747 -41.19 -19.85 11.10
N GLY A 748 -40.50 -18.73 11.31
CA GLY A 748 -41.05 -17.38 11.36
C GLY A 748 -41.26 -16.76 9.99
N THR A 749 -41.95 -15.61 9.95
CA THR A 749 -42.26 -14.85 8.73
C THR A 749 -41.04 -14.16 8.10
N VAL A 750 -39.98 -13.96 8.90
CA VAL A 750 -38.73 -13.30 8.51
C VAL A 750 -37.75 -14.33 7.92
N THR A 751 -37.43 -14.18 6.64
CA THR A 751 -36.62 -15.14 5.87
C THR A 751 -35.13 -14.77 5.82
N GLY A 752 -34.71 -13.73 6.54
CA GLY A 752 -33.32 -13.25 6.60
C GLY A 752 -33.21 -11.74 6.84
N ALA A 753 -32.18 -11.11 6.27
CA ALA A 753 -31.87 -9.70 6.52
C ALA A 753 -31.60 -8.91 5.22
N LEU A 754 -31.90 -7.61 5.25
CA LEU A 754 -31.61 -6.62 4.21
C LEU A 754 -30.57 -5.64 4.75
N LEU A 755 -29.42 -5.55 4.08
CA LEU A 755 -28.36 -4.61 4.41
C LEU A 755 -28.37 -3.45 3.41
N LEU A 756 -28.60 -2.23 3.90
CA LEU A 756 -28.49 -1.01 3.11
C LEU A 756 -27.07 -0.45 3.26
N SER A 757 -26.30 -0.51 2.16
CA SER A 757 -24.91 -0.13 2.10
C SER A 757 -24.66 0.95 1.05
N VAL A 758 -23.48 1.54 1.05
CA VAL A 758 -23.07 2.57 0.10
C VAL A 758 -21.89 2.08 -0.73
N VAL A 759 -21.92 2.33 -2.04
CA VAL A 759 -20.79 2.02 -2.92
C VAL A 759 -19.58 2.87 -2.53
N GLY A 760 -18.40 2.25 -2.39
CA GLY A 760 -17.21 2.91 -1.86
C GLY A 760 -17.29 3.21 -0.36
N GLY A 761 -18.35 2.75 0.31
CA GLY A 761 -18.47 2.76 1.77
C GLY A 761 -17.57 1.72 2.43
N LYS A 762 -17.50 1.79 3.76
CA LYS A 762 -16.67 0.91 4.59
C LYS A 762 -17.07 -0.55 4.48
N MET A 763 -18.36 -0.83 4.23
CA MET A 763 -18.84 -2.19 4.06
C MET A 763 -18.73 -2.72 2.62
N SER A 764 -18.49 -1.82 1.66
CA SER A 764 -18.21 -2.17 0.27
C SER A 764 -16.72 -2.41 -0.01
N GLU A 765 -15.87 -2.26 1.00
CA GLU A 765 -14.42 -2.45 0.94
C GLU A 765 -14.00 -3.52 1.97
N GLY A 766 -13.15 -4.47 1.60
CA GLY A 766 -12.60 -5.47 2.54
C GLY A 766 -13.55 -6.55 3.11
N ILE A 767 -14.87 -6.45 2.94
CA ILE A 767 -15.84 -7.43 3.49
C ILE A 767 -16.29 -8.46 2.44
N ASN A 768 -16.52 -9.69 2.90
CA ASN A 768 -17.01 -10.81 2.09
C ASN A 768 -18.43 -11.21 2.50
N PHE A 769 -19.37 -11.28 1.55
CA PHE A 769 -20.74 -11.75 1.78
C PHE A 769 -20.90 -13.18 1.25
N SER A 770 -20.29 -14.15 1.94
CA SER A 770 -20.33 -15.55 1.50
C SER A 770 -21.67 -16.23 1.78
N ASP A 771 -22.04 -17.17 0.91
CA ASP A 771 -23.19 -18.05 1.10
C ASP A 771 -24.50 -17.27 1.37
N ASN A 772 -25.15 -17.58 2.51
CA ASN A 772 -26.42 -16.99 2.89
C ASN A 772 -26.31 -15.52 3.28
N LEU A 773 -25.11 -14.97 3.44
CA LEU A 773 -24.90 -13.55 3.74
C LEU A 773 -25.15 -12.65 2.54
N GLY A 774 -25.15 -13.17 1.31
CA GLY A 774 -25.18 -12.34 0.10
C GLY A 774 -25.89 -12.99 -1.10
N ARG A 775 -27.04 -13.65 -0.89
CA ARG A 775 -27.77 -14.35 -1.97
C ARG A 775 -28.29 -13.43 -3.07
N CYS A 776 -28.51 -12.17 -2.75
CA CYS A 776 -28.81 -11.15 -3.75
C CYS A 776 -28.06 -9.85 -3.46
N VAL A 777 -27.35 -9.34 -4.47
CA VAL A 777 -26.76 -8.00 -4.46
C VAL A 777 -27.56 -7.11 -5.39
N VAL A 778 -28.07 -6.00 -4.86
CA VAL A 778 -28.82 -4.99 -5.59
C VAL A 778 -27.98 -3.72 -5.70
N MET A 779 -27.76 -3.23 -6.91
CA MET A 779 -27.07 -1.97 -7.18
C MET A 779 -28.09 -0.91 -7.61
N VAL A 780 -28.35 0.07 -6.75
CA VAL A 780 -29.30 1.16 -7.03
C VAL A 780 -28.59 2.25 -7.81
N GLY A 781 -28.96 2.44 -9.08
CA GLY A 781 -28.36 3.45 -9.93
C GLY A 781 -26.89 3.18 -10.26
N MET A 782 -26.21 4.23 -10.75
CA MET A 782 -24.80 4.21 -11.10
C MET A 782 -24.01 5.18 -10.20
N PRO A 783 -22.97 4.72 -9.49
CA PRO A 783 -22.17 5.52 -8.54
C PRO A 783 -21.18 6.44 -9.27
N TYR A 784 -21.67 7.36 -10.09
CA TYR A 784 -20.84 8.33 -10.77
C TYR A 784 -20.17 9.29 -9.77
N PRO A 785 -18.87 9.60 -9.92
CA PRO A 785 -18.21 10.60 -9.10
C PRO A 785 -18.78 11.99 -9.39
N ASN A 786 -18.52 12.95 -8.49
CA ASN A 786 -18.98 14.32 -8.68
C ASN A 786 -18.21 15.01 -9.82
N ILE A 787 -18.80 15.08 -11.01
CA ILE A 787 -18.20 15.73 -12.19
C ILE A 787 -17.93 17.22 -11.96
N LYS A 788 -18.59 17.87 -10.98
CA LYS A 788 -18.35 19.27 -10.63
C LYS A 788 -17.18 19.46 -9.66
N SER A 789 -16.52 18.40 -9.21
CA SER A 789 -15.33 18.56 -8.36
C SER A 789 -14.18 19.11 -9.20
N PRO A 790 -13.48 20.16 -8.74
CA PRO A 790 -12.39 20.78 -9.50
C PRO A 790 -11.26 19.78 -9.80
N GLU A 791 -10.97 18.87 -8.86
CA GLU A 791 -9.97 17.81 -9.02
C GLU A 791 -10.26 16.90 -10.22
N LEU A 792 -11.51 16.43 -10.34
CA LEU A 792 -11.90 15.56 -11.44
C LEU A 792 -11.97 16.30 -12.77
N GLN A 793 -12.46 17.55 -12.78
CA GLN A 793 -12.52 18.34 -14.02
C GLN A 793 -11.13 18.59 -14.59
N GLU A 794 -10.17 18.93 -13.72
CA GLU A 794 -8.78 19.12 -14.14
C GLU A 794 -8.13 17.82 -14.58
N LYS A 795 -8.37 16.71 -13.86
CA LYS A 795 -7.88 15.40 -14.30
C LYS A 795 -8.46 14.98 -15.65
N MET A 796 -9.75 15.24 -15.89
CA MET A 796 -10.37 15.00 -17.20
C MET A 796 -9.74 15.86 -18.29
N ALA A 797 -9.54 17.16 -18.04
CA ALA A 797 -8.90 18.07 -18.98
C ALA A 797 -7.46 17.65 -19.31
N TYR A 798 -6.69 17.25 -18.29
CA TYR A 798 -5.34 16.74 -18.46
C TYR A 798 -5.30 15.49 -19.34
N LEU A 799 -6.15 14.49 -19.07
CA LEU A 799 -6.21 13.26 -19.88
C LEU A 799 -6.66 13.55 -21.32
N ASP A 800 -7.62 14.45 -21.50
CA ASP A 800 -8.14 14.84 -22.81
C ASP A 800 -7.11 15.58 -23.67
N GLN A 801 -6.07 16.18 -23.05
CA GLN A 801 -4.95 16.86 -23.70
C GLN A 801 -3.74 15.94 -23.94
N THR A 802 -3.49 15.00 -23.04
CA THR A 802 -2.26 14.18 -23.05
C THR A 802 -2.41 12.84 -23.76
N LEU A 803 -3.60 12.23 -23.71
CA LEU A 803 -3.83 10.93 -24.32
C LEU A 803 -4.37 11.08 -25.75
N PRO A 804 -3.90 10.25 -26.71
CA PRO A 804 -4.39 10.28 -28.08
C PRO A 804 -5.86 9.86 -28.14
N ARG A 805 -6.61 10.50 -29.04
CA ARG A 805 -8.03 10.15 -29.29
C ARG A 805 -8.12 9.20 -30.48
N GLY A 806 -8.56 7.98 -30.23
CA GLY A 806 -8.92 7.04 -31.28
C GLY A 806 -10.20 7.48 -32.03
N PRO A 807 -10.32 7.20 -33.34
CA PRO A 807 -11.56 7.48 -34.08
C PRO A 807 -12.76 6.76 -33.44
N GLY A 808 -13.83 7.51 -33.14
CA GLY A 808 -15.07 6.95 -32.56
C GLY A 808 -15.01 6.57 -31.07
N GLN A 809 -13.89 6.78 -30.40
CA GLN A 809 -13.78 6.58 -28.95
C GLN A 809 -14.26 7.80 -28.15
N PRO A 810 -14.86 7.62 -26.96
CA PRO A 810 -15.17 8.74 -26.08
C PRO A 810 -13.88 9.47 -25.66
N PRO A 811 -13.94 10.79 -25.37
CA PRO A 811 -12.81 11.51 -24.81
C PRO A 811 -12.25 10.78 -23.57
N PRO A 812 -10.91 10.69 -23.40
CA PRO A 812 -10.28 10.03 -22.25
C PRO A 812 -10.85 10.46 -20.89
N GLY A 813 -11.15 11.75 -20.73
CA GLY A 813 -11.80 12.29 -19.53
C GLY A 813 -13.19 11.71 -19.29
N LYS A 814 -14.02 11.56 -20.33
CA LYS A 814 -15.33 10.90 -20.21
C LYS A 814 -15.18 9.41 -19.90
N ALA A 815 -14.22 8.74 -20.55
CA ALA A 815 -13.91 7.33 -20.30
C ALA A 815 -13.51 7.11 -18.83
N LEU A 816 -12.67 7.98 -18.26
CA LEU A 816 -12.28 7.96 -16.85
C LEU A 816 -13.51 7.97 -15.92
N VAL A 817 -14.45 8.89 -16.13
CA VAL A 817 -15.65 9.02 -15.28
C VAL A 817 -16.49 7.74 -15.29
N GLU A 818 -16.66 7.15 -16.47
CA GLU A 818 -17.36 5.87 -16.61
C GLU A 818 -16.58 4.70 -15.99
N ASN A 819 -15.25 4.70 -16.12
CA ASN A 819 -14.38 3.65 -15.56
C ASN A 819 -14.37 3.70 -14.03
N LEU A 820 -14.30 4.88 -13.42
CA LEU A 820 -14.43 5.06 -11.97
C LEU A 820 -15.76 4.51 -11.46
N CYS A 821 -16.86 4.82 -12.17
CA CYS A 821 -18.18 4.31 -11.83
C CYS A 821 -18.24 2.77 -11.89
N MET A 822 -17.79 2.17 -13.00
CA MET A 822 -17.87 0.72 -13.19
C MET A 822 -16.90 -0.06 -12.31
N LYS A 823 -15.71 0.49 -12.00
CA LYS A 823 -14.79 -0.09 -11.00
C LYS A 823 -15.47 -0.22 -9.64
N ALA A 824 -16.18 0.82 -9.20
CA ALA A 824 -16.88 0.81 -7.92
C ALA A 824 -18.07 -0.20 -7.91
N VAL A 825 -18.77 -0.34 -9.04
CA VAL A 825 -19.82 -1.36 -9.22
C VAL A 825 -19.22 -2.76 -9.17
N ASN A 826 -18.17 -3.02 -9.96
CA ASN A 826 -17.50 -4.31 -10.07
C ASN A 826 -16.93 -4.79 -8.71
N GLN A 827 -16.34 -3.88 -7.95
CA GLN A 827 -15.87 -4.14 -6.58
C GLN A 827 -17.01 -4.53 -5.63
N SER A 828 -18.19 -3.93 -5.77
CA SER A 828 -19.33 -4.23 -4.90
C SER A 828 -19.96 -5.58 -5.24
N ILE A 829 -20.17 -5.86 -6.54
CA ILE A 829 -20.83 -7.10 -6.99
C ILE A 829 -19.93 -8.33 -6.88
N GLY A 830 -18.60 -8.17 -7.02
CA GLY A 830 -17.61 -9.24 -6.86
C GLY A 830 -17.49 -9.79 -5.43
N ARG A 831 -18.31 -9.32 -4.48
CA ARG A 831 -18.26 -9.75 -3.08
C ARG A 831 -19.17 -10.92 -2.73
N ALA A 832 -20.18 -11.17 -3.57
CA ALA A 832 -21.29 -12.10 -3.31
C ALA A 832 -20.91 -13.57 -3.48
N ILE A 833 -19.90 -13.87 -4.29
CA ILE A 833 -19.53 -15.25 -4.67
C ILE A 833 -18.12 -15.54 -4.18
N ARG A 834 -17.92 -16.70 -3.53
CA ARG A 834 -16.61 -17.05 -2.94
C ARG A 834 -16.06 -18.42 -3.25
N HIS A 835 -16.89 -19.38 -3.61
CA HIS A 835 -16.42 -20.72 -3.95
C HIS A 835 -17.29 -21.33 -5.04
N GLN A 836 -16.80 -22.40 -5.67
CA GLN A 836 -17.48 -23.08 -6.77
C GLN A 836 -18.92 -23.50 -6.47
N LYS A 837 -19.23 -23.86 -5.21
CA LYS A 837 -20.58 -24.27 -4.78
C LYS A 837 -21.50 -23.10 -4.43
N ASP A 838 -21.02 -21.86 -4.47
CA ASP A 838 -21.81 -20.70 -4.08
C ASP A 838 -22.75 -20.29 -5.21
N PHE A 839 -23.80 -19.53 -4.90
CA PHE A 839 -24.70 -18.95 -5.88
C PHE A 839 -25.27 -17.61 -5.41
N ALA A 840 -25.44 -16.69 -6.35
CA ALA A 840 -26.00 -15.37 -6.07
C ALA A 840 -26.69 -14.77 -7.30
N SER A 841 -27.72 -13.97 -7.05
CA SER A 841 -28.30 -13.09 -8.07
C SER A 841 -27.76 -11.67 -7.93
N ILE A 842 -27.44 -11.02 -9.04
CA ILE A 842 -26.98 -9.62 -9.07
C ILE A 842 -28.03 -8.81 -9.82
N VAL A 843 -28.53 -7.74 -9.23
CA VAL A 843 -29.58 -6.91 -9.81
C VAL A 843 -29.08 -5.48 -9.97
N LEU A 844 -28.94 -5.03 -11.21
CA LEU A 844 -28.53 -3.68 -11.56
C LEU A 844 -29.77 -2.84 -11.89
N LEU A 845 -30.09 -1.87 -11.03
CA LEU A 845 -31.26 -1.01 -11.15
C LEU A 845 -30.88 0.31 -11.82
N ASP A 846 -30.75 0.31 -13.14
CA ASP A 846 -30.70 1.51 -13.97
C ASP A 846 -30.75 1.09 -15.44
N GLN A 847 -31.56 1.74 -16.26
CA GLN A 847 -31.58 1.44 -17.69
C GLN A 847 -30.23 1.73 -18.38
N ARG A 848 -29.40 2.62 -17.83
CA ARG A 848 -28.10 2.97 -18.40
C ARG A 848 -27.11 1.80 -18.39
N TYR A 849 -27.30 0.81 -17.51
CA TYR A 849 -26.52 -0.43 -17.56
C TYR A 849 -26.77 -1.23 -18.84
N ALA A 850 -27.89 -1.07 -19.52
CA ALA A 850 -28.18 -1.77 -20.78
C ALA A 850 -27.38 -1.24 -21.98
N ARG A 851 -26.67 -0.11 -21.84
CA ARG A 851 -25.87 0.48 -22.92
C ARG A 851 -24.66 -0.41 -23.22
N PRO A 852 -24.37 -0.77 -24.49
CA PRO A 852 -23.25 -1.65 -24.82
C PRO A 852 -21.88 -1.23 -24.25
N PRO A 853 -21.49 0.07 -24.25
CA PRO A 853 -20.23 0.50 -23.65
C PRO A 853 -20.13 0.27 -22.13
N ILE A 854 -21.27 0.25 -21.43
CA ILE A 854 -21.32 0.02 -19.98
C ILE A 854 -21.30 -1.48 -19.67
N LEU A 855 -22.06 -2.28 -20.44
CA LEU A 855 -22.00 -3.75 -20.34
C LEU A 855 -20.59 -4.28 -20.62
N GLY A 856 -19.88 -3.71 -21.59
CA GLY A 856 -18.50 -4.07 -21.91
C GLY A 856 -17.51 -3.86 -20.77
N LYS A 857 -17.85 -3.03 -19.77
CA LYS A 857 -17.02 -2.73 -18.58
C LYS A 857 -17.28 -3.67 -17.40
N LEU A 858 -18.24 -4.58 -17.51
CA LEU A 858 -18.44 -5.65 -16.53
C LEU A 858 -17.41 -6.77 -16.74
N PRO A 859 -16.99 -7.49 -15.68
CA PRO A 859 -16.13 -8.66 -15.80
C PRO A 859 -16.75 -9.69 -16.74
N ALA A 860 -15.93 -10.36 -17.56
CA ALA A 860 -16.41 -11.28 -18.60
C ALA A 860 -17.38 -12.35 -18.04
N TRP A 861 -17.04 -12.94 -16.89
CA TRP A 861 -17.85 -13.97 -16.24
C TRP A 861 -19.25 -13.51 -15.78
N ILE A 862 -19.45 -12.20 -15.58
CA ILE A 862 -20.77 -11.60 -15.33
C ILE A 862 -21.41 -11.20 -16.65
N ARG A 863 -20.68 -10.42 -17.45
CA ARG A 863 -21.12 -9.83 -18.72
C ARG A 863 -21.77 -10.86 -19.64
N ASP A 864 -21.13 -12.02 -19.79
CA ASP A 864 -21.55 -13.06 -20.74
C ASP A 864 -22.88 -13.74 -20.32
N ARG A 865 -23.38 -13.44 -19.12
CA ARG A 865 -24.63 -13.97 -18.55
C ARG A 865 -25.66 -12.90 -18.22
N VAL A 866 -25.36 -11.61 -18.45
CA VAL A 866 -26.27 -10.52 -18.09
C VAL A 866 -27.55 -10.62 -18.92
N GLU A 867 -28.70 -10.66 -18.25
CA GLU A 867 -29.99 -10.52 -18.90
C GLU A 867 -30.54 -9.10 -18.71
N VAL A 868 -30.74 -8.39 -19.83
CA VAL A 868 -31.40 -7.08 -19.81
C VAL A 868 -32.92 -7.28 -19.88
N LYS A 869 -33.64 -6.78 -18.87
CA LYS A 869 -35.10 -6.86 -18.79
C LYS A 869 -35.70 -5.45 -18.84
N ALA A 870 -36.42 -5.17 -19.92
CA ALA A 870 -37.08 -3.88 -20.12
C ALA A 870 -38.15 -3.58 -19.04
N THR A 871 -38.84 -4.61 -18.55
CA THR A 871 -39.91 -4.52 -17.55
C THR A 871 -39.65 -5.43 -16.35
N PHE A 872 -40.26 -5.10 -15.20
CA PHE A 872 -40.02 -5.81 -13.93
C PHE A 872 -40.56 -7.24 -13.90
N GLY A 873 -41.71 -7.51 -14.51
CA GLY A 873 -42.38 -8.83 -14.45
C GLY A 873 -41.47 -10.00 -14.89
N PRO A 874 -40.86 -9.94 -16.09
CA PRO A 874 -39.90 -10.95 -16.55
C PRO A 874 -38.66 -11.09 -15.65
N ALA A 875 -38.15 -9.98 -15.10
CA ALA A 875 -37.02 -10.01 -14.17
C ALA A 875 -37.38 -10.75 -12.87
N PHE A 876 -38.57 -10.48 -12.33
CA PHE A 876 -39.08 -11.14 -11.14
C PHE A 876 -39.34 -12.64 -11.35
N ALA A 877 -39.86 -13.01 -12.51
CA ALA A 877 -40.04 -14.42 -12.88
C ALA A 877 -38.70 -15.18 -12.94
N ALA A 878 -37.67 -14.59 -13.56
CA ALA A 878 -36.32 -15.17 -13.60
C ALA A 878 -35.72 -15.31 -12.20
N MET A 879 -35.84 -14.27 -11.35
CA MET A 879 -35.38 -14.28 -9.97
C MET A 879 -36.04 -15.41 -9.16
N ARG A 880 -37.37 -15.54 -9.27
CA ARG A 880 -38.13 -16.60 -8.57
C ARG A 880 -37.74 -17.99 -9.05
N LYS A 881 -37.53 -18.17 -10.35
CA LYS A 881 -37.10 -19.45 -10.93
C LYS A 881 -35.72 -19.85 -10.38
N PHE A 882 -34.74 -18.95 -10.48
CA PHE A 882 -33.37 -19.20 -10.04
C PHE A 882 -33.27 -19.58 -8.56
N HIS A 883 -33.86 -18.78 -7.66
CA HIS A 883 -33.80 -19.08 -6.23
C HIS A 883 -34.59 -20.33 -5.84
N ARG A 884 -35.68 -20.66 -6.57
CA ARG A 884 -36.42 -21.91 -6.34
C ARG A 884 -35.59 -23.13 -6.74
N GLU A 885 -34.94 -23.10 -7.89
CA GLU A 885 -34.07 -24.18 -8.37
C GLU A 885 -32.89 -24.43 -7.45
N LYS A 886 -32.32 -23.37 -6.85
CA LYS A 886 -31.20 -23.49 -5.88
C LYS A 886 -31.62 -23.80 -4.45
N SER A 887 -32.90 -23.66 -4.10
CA SER A 887 -33.43 -23.99 -2.76
C SER A 887 -33.79 -25.47 -2.61
N VAL A 888 -33.86 -26.23 -3.70
CA VAL A 888 -34.04 -27.69 -3.67
C VAL A 888 -32.66 -28.32 -3.53
N PRO A 889 -32.41 -29.17 -2.50
CA PRO A 889 -31.12 -29.82 -2.35
C PRO A 889 -30.85 -30.71 -3.58
N SER A 890 -29.74 -30.46 -4.27
CA SER A 890 -29.23 -31.29 -5.37
C SER A 890 -28.41 -32.46 -4.86
#